data_AF-A0A970TUM2-F1
#
_entry.id   AF-A0A970TUM2-F1
#
_cell.length_a   1.000
_cell.length_b   1.000
_cell.length_c   1.000
_cell.angle_alpha   90.00
_cell.angle_beta   90.00
_cell.angle_gamma   90.00
#
_symmetry.space_group_name_H-M   'P 1'
#
loop_
_entity.id
_entity.type
_entity.pdbx_description
1 polymer ?
#
loop_
_entity_poly.entity_id
_entity_poly.type
_entity_poly.pdbx_seq_one_letter_code
_entity_poly.pdbx_strand_id
1 'polypeptide(L)'
;PCLILIDEWVAYARQLHDEDVLAGGSFETQFTFAQLLTESAKLAGDCLVVVSLPASDTSGSPHAQADDVEVGGSRGREALDRLRNVIGRLESSWRPASAEEGFEIVRRRLFEPMTDPGQFKDRDVVARTFADLYRGQHQEFPPECRESDYEARIKAAYPIHPEVFDRLYTDWSTLVKFQRTRGVLRLMAAVIHSLWEKGDRSPLILPANLSIDDPRVQFELTRYLSDNWVPVIEKDVDGPNSLPLRMDGEIPNLGKFAACRRVARTIYLGSAPTAGAAHRGVEDRRVKLGCVMPGESPAVFGDALRRLAGAATYLYQDGNRYWYSTQPTVTKLAEDRAEQLIREPDKVIQEIEVRLRKDLQKTGDFSRIHPLPRTSQDVPDDRDARLVVLGPDHTYSKDGGSPAELAAKAILESRGNSPRLYRNALVFLAPDKTRMQDLDLAVRRYLAWESIVAETTALDLSPHQVKQAEGRLAGADATVTAQLPETYLWLLVPTQATPQAAIGWQASRLSGQDHLAVRAAKKLKNDELLLTGFAGTRLRMELDRVPLWRGDHVDVRQLAEDFARYIYLPRLRDSSVLVEAIADGLKLLTWEADTFAYADAHDESASAADGGSGRYVGLRGGQIVTFIDVDGPGLLVRPEVARRQLDAEVKPPPGVSGTPYADGEYPGEPAGLGGALATDTGGAPAEPVDAAPRAPKRFHGAVVLDTDRVGRDASRIADEVIAHLAGLVGAEVTVTLEVEAEVPAGVPENVVR
;
A
#
# COMPACT_ATOMS: atom_id res chain seq x y z
N PRO A 1 77.31 16.48 -21.95
CA PRO A 1 75.99 16.55 -21.26
C PRO A 1 76.07 16.38 -19.72
N CYS A 2 75.61 17.38 -18.97
CA CYS A 2 75.47 17.41 -17.51
C CYS A 2 73.98 17.56 -17.14
N LEU A 3 73.48 16.72 -16.23
CA LEU A 3 72.11 16.80 -15.73
C LEU A 3 72.14 17.11 -14.23
N ILE A 4 71.52 18.22 -13.83
CA ILE A 4 71.38 18.64 -12.44
C ILE A 4 69.91 18.41 -12.05
N LEU A 5 69.67 17.52 -11.09
CA LEU A 5 68.33 17.22 -10.56
C LEU A 5 68.23 17.81 -9.16
N ILE A 6 67.28 18.72 -8.94
CA ILE A 6 67.02 19.31 -7.63
C ILE A 6 65.58 19.00 -7.26
N ASP A 7 65.42 18.19 -6.21
CA ASP A 7 64.13 17.86 -5.62
C ASP A 7 63.96 18.63 -4.31
N GLU A 8 62.71 18.90 -3.91
CA GLU A 8 62.37 19.47 -2.60
C GLU A 8 63.02 20.85 -2.29
N TRP A 9 63.30 21.68 -3.31
CA TRP A 9 63.96 22.99 -3.12
C TRP A 9 63.12 23.92 -2.23
N VAL A 10 61.79 23.91 -2.37
CA VAL A 10 60.89 24.69 -1.51
C VAL A 10 60.96 24.21 -0.06
N ALA A 11 61.01 22.90 0.16
CA ALA A 11 61.08 22.33 1.50
C ALA A 11 62.44 22.59 2.17
N TYR A 12 63.51 22.74 1.39
CA TYR A 12 64.81 23.22 1.87
C TYR A 12 64.77 24.71 2.17
N ALA A 13 64.28 25.54 1.24
CA ALA A 13 64.25 26.99 1.38
C ALA A 13 63.43 27.45 2.60
N ARG A 14 62.28 26.81 2.89
CA ARG A 14 61.44 27.16 4.06
C ARG A 14 62.11 26.93 5.42
N GLN A 15 63.16 26.10 5.47
CA GLN A 15 63.91 25.84 6.70
C GLN A 15 64.95 26.94 7.00
N LEU A 16 65.26 27.79 6.02
CA LEU A 16 66.23 28.86 6.20
C LEU A 16 65.62 30.05 6.94
N HIS A 17 66.47 30.76 7.66
CA HIS A 17 66.10 31.92 8.48
C HIS A 17 66.94 33.11 8.06
N ASP A 18 66.53 34.31 8.50
CA ASP A 18 67.19 35.57 8.12
C ASP A 18 68.49 35.82 8.90
N GLU A 19 68.85 34.92 9.82
CA GLU A 19 70.08 34.96 10.60
C GLU A 19 71.18 34.10 9.94
N ASP A 20 72.40 34.64 9.83
CA ASP A 20 73.59 34.01 9.21
C ASP A 20 74.20 32.86 10.05
N VAL A 21 73.36 32.03 10.67
CA VAL A 21 73.78 30.93 11.55
C VAL A 21 73.88 29.60 10.79
N LEU A 22 73.23 29.49 9.62
CA LEU A 22 73.16 28.27 8.83
C LEU A 22 74.21 28.26 7.71
N ALA A 23 74.94 27.15 7.57
CA ALA A 23 75.90 26.95 6.48
C ALA A 23 75.28 27.01 5.07
N GLY A 24 73.95 26.90 4.97
CA GLY A 24 73.18 27.01 3.72
C GLY A 24 72.85 28.44 3.27
N GLY A 25 73.27 29.46 4.02
CA GLY A 25 72.90 30.86 3.76
C GLY A 25 71.51 31.24 4.30
N SER A 26 71.07 32.45 3.98
CA SER A 26 69.77 32.98 4.38
C SER A 26 68.67 32.64 3.38
N PHE A 27 67.42 32.93 3.76
CA PHE A 27 66.27 32.75 2.88
C PHE A 27 66.44 33.48 1.54
N GLU A 28 66.94 34.72 1.56
CA GLU A 28 67.16 35.55 0.37
C GLU A 28 68.28 35.03 -0.54
N THR A 29 69.38 34.53 0.03
CA THR A 29 70.54 34.11 -0.78
C THR A 29 70.26 32.86 -1.61
N GLN A 30 69.30 32.03 -1.21
CA GLN A 30 68.89 30.86 -1.99
C GLN A 30 68.28 31.21 -3.35
N PHE A 31 67.49 32.29 -3.43
CA PHE A 31 66.89 32.69 -4.71
C PHE A 31 67.95 33.27 -5.66
N THR A 32 68.95 33.97 -5.11
CA THR A 32 70.13 34.39 -5.87
C THR A 32 70.92 33.17 -6.38
N PHE A 33 71.10 32.14 -5.55
CA PHE A 33 71.72 30.88 -5.98
C PHE A 33 70.92 30.19 -7.09
N ALA A 34 69.59 30.14 -6.99
CA ALA A 34 68.72 29.59 -8.03
C ALA A 34 68.88 30.31 -9.38
N GLN A 35 68.97 31.64 -9.34
CA GLN A 35 69.21 32.45 -10.53
C GLN A 35 70.59 32.16 -11.14
N LEU A 36 71.64 32.20 -10.31
CA LEU A 36 73.00 31.95 -10.79
C LEU A 36 73.17 30.53 -11.35
N LEU A 37 72.54 29.53 -10.73
CA LEU A 37 72.58 28.15 -11.19
C LEU A 37 71.92 28.01 -12.58
N THR A 38 70.72 28.57 -12.75
CA THR A 38 69.98 28.48 -14.02
C THR A 38 70.68 29.26 -15.14
N GLU A 39 71.23 30.45 -14.86
CA GLU A 39 72.01 31.23 -15.82
C GLU A 39 73.34 30.54 -16.20
N SER A 40 74.05 29.98 -15.22
CA SER A 40 75.31 29.26 -15.46
C SER A 40 75.10 28.00 -16.29
N ALA A 41 74.02 27.24 -16.01
CA ALA A 41 73.68 26.05 -16.78
C ALA A 41 73.37 26.39 -18.25
N LYS A 42 72.66 27.50 -18.49
CA LYS A 42 72.40 28.00 -19.84
C LYS A 42 73.69 28.34 -20.61
N LEU A 43 74.67 28.93 -19.94
CA LEU A 43 75.95 29.29 -20.56
C LEU A 43 76.84 28.07 -20.86
N ALA A 44 76.67 26.96 -20.12
CA ALA A 44 77.48 25.77 -20.27
C ALA A 44 77.20 24.96 -21.57
N GLY A 45 76.12 25.27 -22.31
CA GLY A 45 75.77 24.70 -23.62
C GLY A 45 75.27 23.26 -23.60
N ASP A 46 75.79 22.44 -22.68
CA ASP A 46 75.58 21.00 -22.58
C ASP A 46 75.01 20.61 -21.20
N CYS A 47 74.28 21.51 -20.53
CA CYS A 47 73.75 21.33 -19.18
C CYS A 47 72.23 21.51 -19.12
N LEU A 48 71.54 20.58 -18.45
CA LEU A 48 70.11 20.67 -18.14
C LEU A 48 69.91 20.71 -16.62
N VAL A 49 69.16 21.69 -16.13
CA VAL A 49 68.71 21.76 -14.73
C VAL A 49 67.23 21.39 -14.69
N VAL A 50 66.90 20.37 -13.92
CA VAL A 50 65.52 19.94 -13.67
C VAL A 50 65.23 20.16 -12.20
N VAL A 51 64.25 21.02 -11.94
CA VAL A 51 63.78 21.34 -10.58
C VAL A 51 62.37 20.82 -10.41
N SER A 52 62.10 20.11 -9.31
CA SER A 52 60.74 19.84 -8.89
C SER A 52 60.24 20.98 -7.99
N LEU A 53 59.04 21.48 -8.26
CA LEU A 53 58.37 22.46 -7.41
C LEU A 53 56.97 21.91 -7.07
N PRO A 54 56.49 22.09 -5.82
CA PRO A 54 55.12 21.76 -5.43
C PRO A 54 54.09 22.37 -6.39
N ALA A 55 53.04 21.61 -6.70
CA ALA A 55 51.95 22.10 -7.53
C ALA A 55 51.11 23.10 -6.72
N SER A 56 51.17 24.40 -7.05
CA SER A 56 50.24 25.37 -6.48
C SER A 56 48.93 25.40 -7.28
N ASP A 57 47.84 24.85 -6.75
CA ASP A 57 46.50 25.12 -7.27
C ASP A 57 46.03 26.49 -6.78
N THR A 58 46.60 27.57 -7.34
CA THR A 58 46.18 28.96 -7.05
C THR A 58 45.36 29.58 -8.17
N SER A 59 45.14 28.89 -9.29
CA SER A 59 44.35 29.42 -10.42
C SER A 59 43.09 28.59 -10.65
N GLY A 60 41.95 28.96 -10.03
CA GLY A 60 40.67 28.40 -10.48
C GLY A 60 39.38 28.75 -9.73
N SER A 61 39.37 29.04 -8.43
CA SER A 61 38.08 29.34 -7.76
C SER A 61 38.24 29.96 -6.37
N PRO A 62 37.39 30.94 -5.97
CA PRO A 62 37.34 31.49 -4.61
C PRO A 62 36.83 30.49 -3.55
N HIS A 63 36.44 29.27 -3.97
CA HIS A 63 36.00 28.17 -3.10
C HIS A 63 36.99 27.01 -3.00
N ALA A 64 38.13 27.06 -3.72
CA ALA A 64 39.20 26.11 -3.53
C ALA A 64 40.05 26.58 -2.34
N GLN A 65 39.98 25.89 -1.20
CA GLN A 65 41.03 26.02 -0.18
C GLN A 65 42.33 25.56 -0.85
N ALA A 66 43.24 26.49 -1.11
CA ALA A 66 44.57 26.15 -1.61
C ALA A 66 45.26 25.27 -0.54
N ASP A 67 45.54 24.02 -0.88
CA ASP A 67 46.02 23.02 0.08
C ASP A 67 47.48 23.31 0.49
N ASP A 68 47.64 23.87 1.68
CA ASP A 68 48.93 24.25 2.31
C ASP A 68 49.86 23.09 2.68
N VAL A 69 49.45 21.85 2.41
CA VAL A 69 50.06 20.64 2.99
C VAL A 69 51.45 20.37 2.40
N GLU A 70 51.65 20.53 1.09
CA GLU A 70 52.96 20.31 0.45
C GLU A 70 53.91 21.49 0.63
N VAL A 71 53.37 22.70 0.69
CA VAL A 71 54.15 23.93 0.73
C VAL A 71 54.65 24.22 2.15
N GLY A 72 53.92 23.77 3.18
CA GLY A 72 54.40 23.81 4.57
C GLY A 72 54.25 25.18 5.23
N GLY A 73 53.14 25.87 4.97
CA GLY A 73 52.77 27.16 5.58
C GLY A 73 53.16 28.41 4.77
N SER A 74 53.01 29.59 5.38
CA SER A 74 53.20 30.90 4.72
C SER A 74 54.60 31.08 4.12
N ARG A 75 55.65 30.69 4.84
CA ARG A 75 57.05 30.75 4.37
C ARG A 75 57.31 29.84 3.17
N GLY A 76 56.66 28.68 3.11
CA GLY A 76 56.74 27.81 1.96
C GLY A 76 56.12 28.44 0.72
N ARG A 77 54.99 29.13 0.87
CA ARG A 77 54.33 29.80 -0.27
C ARG A 77 55.21 30.89 -0.83
N GLU A 78 55.79 31.68 0.08
CA GLU A 78 56.75 32.71 -0.29
C GLU A 78 57.97 32.12 -1.02
N ALA A 79 58.51 30.99 -0.54
CA ALA A 79 59.62 30.30 -1.20
C ALA A 79 59.24 29.77 -2.59
N LEU A 80 58.05 29.18 -2.72
CA LEU A 80 57.53 28.67 -4.00
C LEU A 80 57.35 29.80 -5.01
N ASP A 81 56.69 30.90 -4.63
CA ASP A 81 56.45 32.04 -5.52
C ASP A 81 57.77 32.68 -5.99
N ARG A 82 58.73 32.85 -5.09
CA ARG A 82 60.05 33.40 -5.43
C ARG A 82 60.85 32.47 -6.34
N LEU A 83 60.88 31.16 -6.06
CA LEU A 83 61.55 30.17 -6.93
C LEU A 83 60.90 30.13 -8.33
N ARG A 84 59.57 30.16 -8.42
CA ARG A 84 58.85 30.25 -9.69
C ARG A 84 59.20 31.51 -10.47
N ASN A 85 59.30 32.67 -9.81
CA ASN A 85 59.66 33.92 -10.47
C ASN A 85 61.11 33.94 -10.99
N VAL A 86 62.04 33.31 -10.28
CA VAL A 86 63.44 33.21 -10.68
C VAL A 86 63.62 32.22 -11.84
N ILE A 87 63.07 31.01 -11.71
CA ILE A 87 63.22 29.93 -12.69
C ILE A 87 62.35 30.20 -13.93
N GLY A 88 61.17 30.79 -13.76
CA GLY A 88 60.18 31.09 -14.80
C GLY A 88 60.70 31.96 -15.95
N ARG A 89 61.80 32.71 -15.74
CA ARG A 89 62.43 33.54 -16.79
C ARG A 89 63.19 32.73 -17.83
N LEU A 90 63.58 31.50 -17.50
CA LEU A 90 64.44 30.64 -18.32
C LEU A 90 63.84 29.24 -18.56
N GLU A 91 62.74 28.90 -17.88
CA GLU A 91 62.19 27.55 -17.92
C GLU A 91 61.44 27.22 -19.22
N SER A 92 61.52 25.95 -19.60
CA SER A 92 60.47 25.29 -20.37
C SER A 92 59.64 24.47 -19.38
N SER A 93 58.43 24.92 -19.05
CA SER A 93 57.57 24.20 -18.10
C SER A 93 57.20 22.82 -18.67
N TRP A 94 57.68 21.75 -18.03
CA TRP A 94 57.29 20.38 -18.34
C TRP A 94 56.31 19.88 -17.29
N ARG A 95 55.06 19.60 -17.67
CA ARG A 95 54.09 18.98 -16.75
C ARG A 95 54.39 17.48 -16.66
N PRO A 96 54.64 16.93 -15.45
CA PRO A 96 54.90 15.50 -15.32
C PRO A 96 53.66 14.68 -15.72
N ALA A 97 53.86 13.70 -16.61
CA ALA A 97 52.97 12.59 -16.97
C ALA A 97 51.49 12.94 -17.19
N SER A 98 51.07 13.01 -18.45
CA SER A 98 49.65 12.87 -18.81
C SER A 98 49.13 11.49 -18.38
N ALA A 99 47.80 11.32 -18.30
CA ALA A 99 47.20 10.01 -18.00
C ALA A 99 47.71 8.91 -18.95
N GLU A 100 47.99 9.26 -20.22
CA GLU A 100 48.52 8.36 -21.24
C GLU A 100 49.99 7.97 -21.00
N GLU A 101 50.83 8.89 -20.51
CA GLU A 101 52.20 8.58 -20.08
C GLU A 101 52.23 7.71 -18.80
N GLY A 102 51.20 7.83 -17.95
CA GLY A 102 51.01 6.98 -16.77
C GLY A 102 50.99 5.49 -17.12
N PHE A 103 50.37 5.11 -18.25
CA PHE A 103 50.28 3.71 -18.70
C PHE A 103 51.68 3.12 -18.94
N GLU A 104 52.53 3.87 -19.66
CA GLU A 104 53.90 3.45 -20.00
C GLU A 104 54.79 3.35 -18.76
N ILE A 105 54.62 4.24 -17.78
CA ILE A 105 55.40 4.19 -16.52
C ILE A 105 55.10 2.91 -15.76
N VAL A 106 53.82 2.58 -15.58
CA VAL A 106 53.41 1.37 -14.85
C VAL A 106 53.84 0.12 -15.60
N ARG A 107 53.63 0.08 -16.92
CA ARG A 107 54.04 -1.04 -17.79
C ARG A 107 55.54 -1.31 -17.69
N ARG A 108 56.39 -0.29 -17.88
CA ARG A 108 57.85 -0.44 -17.88
C ARG A 108 58.43 -0.81 -16.51
N ARG A 109 57.74 -0.46 -15.42
CA ARG A 109 58.20 -0.75 -14.05
C ARG A 109 57.73 -2.12 -13.54
N LEU A 110 56.54 -2.57 -13.93
CA LEU A 110 55.92 -3.76 -13.36
C LEU A 110 55.93 -4.97 -14.31
N PHE A 111 56.17 -4.77 -15.61
CA PHE A 111 56.22 -5.84 -16.61
C PHE A 111 57.55 -5.85 -17.37
N GLU A 112 57.96 -7.03 -17.79
CA GLU A 112 59.08 -7.20 -18.71
C GLU A 112 58.75 -6.58 -20.08
N PRO A 113 59.74 -6.02 -20.79
CA PRO A 113 59.52 -5.49 -22.13
C PRO A 113 59.15 -6.62 -23.10
N MET A 114 58.14 -6.37 -23.93
CA MET A 114 57.80 -7.26 -25.05
C MET A 114 58.93 -7.22 -26.07
N THR A 115 59.63 -8.34 -26.24
CA THR A 115 60.79 -8.46 -27.15
C THR A 115 60.54 -9.44 -28.29
N ASP A 116 59.66 -10.42 -28.09
CA ASP A 116 59.28 -11.40 -29.12
C ASP A 116 58.19 -10.81 -30.03
N PRO A 117 58.38 -10.81 -31.37
CA PRO A 117 57.33 -10.47 -32.35
C PRO A 117 55.99 -11.20 -32.13
N GLY A 118 55.98 -12.41 -31.55
CA GLY A 118 54.76 -13.14 -31.19
C GLY A 118 53.90 -12.38 -30.17
N GLN A 119 54.52 -11.82 -29.13
CA GLN A 119 53.83 -11.09 -28.06
C GLN A 119 53.08 -9.85 -28.56
N PHE A 120 53.65 -9.15 -29.56
CA PHE A 120 52.99 -8.02 -30.19
C PHE A 120 51.73 -8.44 -30.97
N LYS A 121 51.76 -9.61 -31.63
CA LYS A 121 50.59 -10.16 -32.31
C LYS A 121 49.50 -10.53 -31.32
N ASP A 122 49.87 -11.18 -30.21
CA ASP A 122 48.91 -11.58 -29.17
C ASP A 122 48.23 -10.36 -28.55
N ARG A 123 49.01 -9.31 -28.21
CA ARG A 123 48.47 -8.01 -27.77
C ARG A 123 47.48 -7.44 -28.78
N ASP A 124 47.86 -7.39 -30.05
CA ASP A 124 47.03 -6.77 -31.09
C ASP A 124 45.73 -7.55 -31.33
N VAL A 125 45.77 -8.88 -31.23
CA VAL A 125 44.58 -9.74 -31.28
C VAL A 125 43.68 -9.49 -30.07
N VAL A 126 44.23 -9.41 -28.86
CA VAL A 126 43.46 -9.09 -27.64
C VAL A 126 42.78 -7.72 -27.79
N ALA A 127 43.54 -6.68 -28.12
CA ALA A 127 43.02 -5.33 -28.28
C ALA A 127 41.91 -5.26 -29.33
N ARG A 128 42.11 -5.90 -30.50
CA ARG A 128 41.11 -5.97 -31.56
C ARG A 128 39.86 -6.71 -31.12
N THR A 129 39.99 -7.81 -30.38
CA THR A 129 38.85 -8.61 -29.91
C THR A 129 37.98 -7.82 -28.93
N PHE A 130 38.58 -7.04 -28.03
CA PHE A 130 37.86 -6.10 -27.17
C PHE A 130 37.21 -4.96 -27.98
N ALA A 131 37.91 -4.38 -28.95
CA ALA A 131 37.34 -3.35 -29.81
C ALA A 131 36.15 -3.86 -30.64
N ASP A 132 36.21 -5.11 -31.14
CA ASP A 132 35.12 -5.78 -31.83
C ASP A 132 33.92 -6.03 -30.91
N LEU A 133 34.16 -6.42 -29.64
CA LEU A 133 33.10 -6.51 -28.61
C LEU A 133 32.39 -5.16 -28.43
N TYR A 134 33.14 -4.08 -28.21
CA TYR A 134 32.56 -2.75 -27.98
C TYR A 134 31.81 -2.22 -29.19
N ARG A 135 32.31 -2.43 -30.42
CA ARG A 135 31.61 -2.07 -31.65
C ARG A 135 30.35 -2.91 -31.87
N GLY A 136 30.44 -4.23 -31.67
CA GLY A 136 29.34 -5.16 -31.86
C GLY A 136 28.18 -4.96 -30.88
N GLN A 137 28.47 -4.49 -29.66
CA GLN A 137 27.49 -4.30 -28.58
C GLN A 137 27.45 -2.84 -28.07
N HIS A 138 27.60 -1.86 -28.97
CA HIS A 138 27.75 -0.43 -28.65
C HIS A 138 26.67 0.19 -27.77
N GLN A 139 25.49 -0.40 -27.64
CA GLN A 139 24.42 0.10 -26.76
C GLN A 139 24.71 -0.15 -25.27
N GLU A 140 25.56 -1.14 -24.97
CA GLU A 140 25.90 -1.62 -23.63
C GLU A 140 27.14 -0.94 -23.04
N PHE A 141 27.91 -0.21 -23.85
CA PHE A 141 29.19 0.40 -23.48
C PHE A 141 29.22 1.91 -23.73
N PRO A 142 30.14 2.66 -23.11
CA PRO A 142 30.32 4.09 -23.38
C PRO A 142 30.63 4.36 -24.87
N PRO A 143 30.12 5.47 -25.43
CA PRO A 143 30.25 5.75 -26.86
C PRO A 143 31.70 5.86 -27.33
N GLU A 144 32.62 6.34 -26.49
CA GLU A 144 34.04 6.46 -26.81
C GLU A 144 34.73 5.11 -27.09
N CYS A 145 34.21 4.00 -26.56
CA CYS A 145 34.85 2.69 -26.67
C CYS A 145 34.74 2.05 -28.06
N ARG A 146 33.86 2.57 -28.93
CA ARG A 146 33.66 2.05 -30.29
C ARG A 146 34.64 2.63 -31.31
N GLU A 147 35.32 3.71 -30.95
CA GLU A 147 36.22 4.45 -31.83
C GLU A 147 37.60 3.77 -31.92
N SER A 148 38.31 3.94 -33.03
CA SER A 148 39.63 3.33 -33.25
C SER A 148 40.68 3.76 -32.21
N ASP A 149 40.53 4.96 -31.68
CA ASP A 149 41.44 5.53 -30.69
C ASP A 149 41.40 4.73 -29.38
N TYR A 150 40.25 4.15 -29.03
CA TYR A 150 40.14 3.31 -27.84
C TYR A 150 40.88 1.97 -28.02
N GLU A 151 40.87 1.38 -29.22
CA GLU A 151 41.70 0.21 -29.53
C GLU A 151 43.19 0.54 -29.38
N ALA A 152 43.63 1.71 -29.84
CA ALA A 152 45.01 2.17 -29.68
C ALA A 152 45.38 2.35 -28.20
N ARG A 153 44.46 2.88 -27.38
CA ARG A 153 44.64 2.98 -25.92
C ARG A 153 44.79 1.61 -25.26
N ILE A 154 44.01 0.61 -25.66
CA ILE A 154 44.16 -0.76 -25.15
C ILE A 154 45.54 -1.32 -25.51
N LYS A 155 46.02 -1.10 -26.73
CA LYS A 155 47.37 -1.54 -27.15
C LYS A 155 48.49 -0.87 -26.34
N ALA A 156 48.33 0.43 -26.03
CA ALA A 156 49.30 1.17 -25.24
C ALA A 156 49.31 0.74 -23.76
N ALA A 157 48.13 0.45 -23.20
CA ALA A 157 47.99 0.08 -21.79
C ALA A 157 48.22 -1.42 -21.50
N TYR A 158 48.31 -2.26 -22.53
CA TYR A 158 48.45 -3.71 -22.38
C TYR A 158 49.61 -4.10 -21.43
N PRO A 159 49.36 -5.01 -20.45
CA PRO A 159 48.19 -5.88 -20.30
C PRO A 159 47.08 -5.34 -19.37
N ILE A 160 47.06 -4.04 -19.07
CA ILE A 160 46.05 -3.42 -18.20
C ILE A 160 44.99 -2.73 -19.06
N HIS A 161 43.71 -2.89 -18.70
CA HIS A 161 42.64 -2.22 -19.42
C HIS A 161 42.61 -0.71 -19.09
N PRO A 162 42.43 0.20 -20.08
CA PRO A 162 42.48 1.66 -19.87
C PRO A 162 41.55 2.18 -18.76
N GLU A 163 40.38 1.56 -18.59
CA GLU A 163 39.40 1.91 -17.54
C GLU A 163 40.00 1.87 -16.12
N VAL A 164 40.94 0.96 -15.82
CA VAL A 164 41.60 0.91 -14.49
C VAL A 164 42.31 2.22 -14.21
N PHE A 165 43.07 2.70 -15.19
CA PHE A 165 43.82 3.94 -15.07
C PHE A 165 42.92 5.16 -15.11
N ASP A 166 41.86 5.15 -15.91
CA ASP A 166 40.90 6.25 -15.94
C ASP A 166 40.26 6.45 -14.56
N ARG A 167 39.93 5.37 -13.84
CA ARG A 167 39.45 5.47 -12.45
C ARG A 167 40.54 5.97 -11.50
N LEU A 168 41.78 5.44 -11.59
CA LEU A 168 42.86 5.81 -10.66
C LEU A 168 43.41 7.23 -10.86
N TYR A 169 43.56 7.69 -12.10
CA TYR A 169 44.10 9.01 -12.40
C TYR A 169 43.06 10.12 -12.48
N THR A 170 41.78 9.78 -12.66
CA THR A 170 40.70 10.77 -12.59
C THR A 170 40.15 10.79 -11.17
N ASP A 171 39.54 9.69 -10.72
CA ASP A 171 38.73 9.66 -9.50
C ASP A 171 39.60 9.57 -8.25
N TRP A 172 40.55 8.63 -8.19
CA TRP A 172 41.40 8.49 -6.99
C TRP A 172 42.39 9.64 -6.83
N SER A 173 42.74 10.33 -7.92
CA SER A 173 43.62 11.49 -7.90
C SER A 173 43.03 12.70 -7.17
N THR A 174 41.71 12.73 -6.95
CA THR A 174 41.04 13.79 -6.19
C THR A 174 41.21 13.61 -4.68
N LEU A 175 41.70 12.46 -4.22
CA LEU A 175 41.97 12.23 -2.81
C LEU A 175 43.29 12.89 -2.40
N VAL A 176 43.25 13.80 -1.43
CA VAL A 176 44.41 14.58 -0.96
C VAL A 176 45.61 13.71 -0.57
N LYS A 177 45.36 12.53 0.03
CA LYS A 177 46.43 11.61 0.47
C LYS A 177 46.96 10.71 -0.66
N PHE A 178 46.34 10.73 -1.84
CA PHE A 178 46.66 9.81 -2.92
C PHE A 178 47.82 10.32 -3.77
N GLN A 179 48.93 9.59 -3.72
CA GLN A 179 50.11 9.91 -4.50
C GLN A 179 49.94 9.37 -5.92
N ARG A 180 49.55 10.21 -6.89
CA ARG A 180 49.14 9.79 -8.24
C ARG A 180 50.02 8.70 -8.86
N THR A 181 51.33 8.86 -8.91
CA THR A 181 52.21 7.86 -9.54
C THR A 181 52.63 6.74 -8.59
N ARG A 182 53.02 7.08 -7.35
CA ARG A 182 53.53 6.09 -6.38
C ARG A 182 52.43 5.19 -5.83
N GLY A 183 51.25 5.74 -5.59
CA GLY A 183 50.06 5.03 -5.14
C GLY A 183 49.57 4.03 -6.18
N VAL A 184 49.47 4.45 -7.44
CA VAL A 184 49.12 3.55 -8.56
C VAL A 184 50.13 2.41 -8.69
N LEU A 185 51.44 2.70 -8.68
CA LEU A 185 52.47 1.67 -8.77
C LEU A 185 52.38 0.65 -7.62
N ARG A 186 52.16 1.12 -6.38
CA ARG A 186 52.02 0.24 -5.21
C ARG A 186 50.78 -0.65 -5.31
N LEU A 187 49.63 -0.06 -5.64
CA LEU A 187 48.39 -0.80 -5.81
C LEU A 187 48.52 -1.83 -6.93
N MET A 188 48.99 -1.43 -8.11
CA MET A 188 49.13 -2.32 -9.25
C MET A 188 50.16 -3.42 -8.99
N ALA A 189 51.25 -3.15 -8.29
CA ALA A 189 52.20 -4.19 -7.88
C ALA A 189 51.53 -5.26 -6.99
N ALA A 190 50.73 -4.83 -6.00
CA ALA A 190 49.99 -5.76 -5.14
C ALA A 190 48.94 -6.56 -5.93
N VAL A 191 48.21 -5.92 -6.83
CA VAL A 191 47.20 -6.57 -7.69
C VAL A 191 47.85 -7.59 -8.62
N ILE A 192 48.89 -7.21 -9.35
CA ILE A 192 49.60 -8.11 -10.29
C ILE A 192 50.18 -9.30 -9.54
N HIS A 193 50.79 -9.07 -8.39
CA HIS A 193 51.32 -10.14 -7.56
C HIS A 193 50.23 -11.12 -7.09
N SER A 194 49.09 -10.61 -6.62
CA SER A 194 47.93 -11.44 -6.22
C SER A 194 47.37 -12.24 -7.40
N LEU A 195 47.22 -11.61 -8.57
CA LEU A 195 46.75 -12.27 -9.80
C LEU A 195 47.72 -13.36 -10.27
N TRP A 196 49.02 -13.10 -10.19
CA TRP A 196 50.07 -14.06 -10.54
C TRP A 196 50.05 -15.28 -9.61
N GLU A 197 49.98 -15.07 -8.29
CA GLU A 197 49.88 -16.16 -7.30
C GLU A 197 48.62 -17.01 -7.50
N LYS A 198 47.49 -16.38 -7.87
CA LYS A 198 46.23 -17.07 -8.17
C LYS A 198 46.19 -17.71 -9.56
N GLY A 199 47.22 -17.49 -10.39
CA GLY A 199 47.30 -18.03 -11.75
C GLY A 199 46.22 -17.49 -12.69
N ASP A 200 45.84 -16.21 -12.54
CA ASP A 200 44.85 -15.56 -13.40
C ASP A 200 45.28 -15.59 -14.88
N ARG A 201 44.34 -15.94 -15.75
CA ARG A 201 44.55 -16.08 -17.22
C ARG A 201 43.71 -15.11 -18.03
N SER A 202 43.22 -14.05 -17.39
CA SER A 202 42.44 -13.03 -18.08
C SER A 202 43.31 -12.34 -19.13
N PRO A 203 42.77 -12.05 -20.32
CA PRO A 203 43.53 -11.42 -21.40
C PRO A 203 43.95 -9.98 -21.08
N LEU A 204 43.22 -9.30 -20.19
CA LEU A 204 43.53 -7.98 -19.66
C LEU A 204 43.19 -7.93 -18.18
N ILE A 205 43.90 -7.06 -17.44
CA ILE A 205 43.53 -6.70 -16.07
C ILE A 205 42.47 -5.59 -16.13
N LEU A 206 41.22 -5.96 -15.89
CA LEU A 206 40.07 -5.05 -15.78
C LEU A 206 39.87 -4.59 -14.33
N PRO A 207 39.06 -3.53 -14.10
CA PRO A 207 38.59 -3.15 -12.76
C PRO A 207 38.04 -4.34 -11.95
N ALA A 208 37.30 -5.24 -12.61
CA ALA A 208 36.75 -6.45 -12.02
C ALA A 208 37.79 -7.49 -11.56
N ASN A 209 39.01 -7.46 -12.11
CA ASN A 209 40.07 -8.41 -11.75
C ASN A 209 40.79 -8.04 -10.46
N LEU A 210 40.63 -6.82 -9.96
CA LEU A 210 41.27 -6.40 -8.71
C LEU A 210 40.77 -7.30 -7.57
N SER A 211 41.66 -8.13 -7.04
CA SER A 211 41.36 -9.07 -5.96
C SER A 211 41.29 -8.34 -4.63
N ILE A 212 40.18 -7.64 -4.39
CA ILE A 212 39.96 -6.83 -3.18
C ILE A 212 39.89 -7.73 -1.93
N ASP A 213 39.58 -9.02 -2.11
CA ASP A 213 39.67 -10.07 -1.10
C ASP A 213 41.11 -10.30 -0.56
N ASP A 214 42.15 -9.94 -1.33
CA ASP A 214 43.55 -10.03 -0.87
C ASP A 214 43.87 -8.87 0.08
N PRO A 215 44.33 -9.13 1.32
CA PRO A 215 44.62 -8.08 2.30
C PRO A 215 45.62 -7.02 1.79
N ARG A 216 46.56 -7.39 0.92
CA ARG A 216 47.55 -6.44 0.35
C ARG A 216 46.88 -5.43 -0.57
N VAL A 217 45.95 -5.89 -1.41
CA VAL A 217 45.17 -5.05 -2.32
C VAL A 217 44.18 -4.20 -1.53
N GLN A 218 43.46 -4.81 -0.59
CA GLN A 218 42.53 -4.12 0.30
C GLN A 218 43.20 -2.98 1.06
N PHE A 219 44.39 -3.23 1.62
CA PHE A 219 45.16 -2.23 2.36
C PHE A 219 45.56 -1.04 1.48
N GLU A 220 46.04 -1.28 0.25
CA GLU A 220 46.40 -0.20 -0.67
C GLU A 220 45.19 0.63 -1.14
N LEU A 221 43.99 0.03 -1.22
CA LEU A 221 42.77 0.76 -1.58
C LEU A 221 42.18 1.55 -0.40
N THR A 222 42.21 1.01 0.82
CA THR A 222 41.54 1.62 1.98
C THR A 222 42.35 2.71 2.67
N ARG A 223 43.69 2.64 2.66
CA ARG A 223 44.59 3.59 3.33
C ARG A 223 44.43 5.07 2.94
N TYR A 224 43.86 5.35 1.77
CA TYR A 224 43.68 6.70 1.26
C TYR A 224 42.28 7.27 1.55
N LEU A 225 41.34 6.42 1.96
CA LEU A 225 39.96 6.78 2.25
C LEU A 225 39.85 7.25 3.71
N SER A 226 38.98 8.23 3.97
CA SER A 226 38.79 8.80 5.32
C SER A 226 38.05 7.86 6.27
N ASP A 227 37.13 7.07 5.73
CA ASP A 227 36.18 6.27 6.49
C ASP A 227 36.61 4.80 6.57
N ASN A 228 36.00 4.04 7.48
CA ASN A 228 36.24 2.60 7.55
C ASN A 228 35.46 1.85 6.47
N TRP A 229 36.13 1.55 5.36
CA TRP A 229 35.54 0.81 4.22
C TRP A 229 35.60 -0.71 4.36
N VAL A 230 36.34 -1.24 5.34
CA VAL A 230 36.50 -2.70 5.51
C VAL A 230 35.15 -3.42 5.68
N PRO A 231 34.19 -2.94 6.51
CA PRO A 231 32.88 -3.60 6.65
C PRO A 231 32.07 -3.60 5.36
N VAL A 232 32.19 -2.55 4.54
CA VAL A 232 31.52 -2.46 3.22
C VAL A 232 32.11 -3.51 2.29
N ILE A 233 33.44 -3.63 2.26
CA ILE A 233 34.15 -4.60 1.44
C ILE A 233 33.78 -6.03 1.82
N GLU A 234 33.86 -6.35 3.11
CA GLU A 234 33.60 -7.68 3.63
C GLU A 234 32.16 -8.13 3.37
N LYS A 235 31.20 -7.21 3.47
CA LYS A 235 29.77 -7.52 3.35
C LYS A 235 29.28 -7.50 1.91
N ASP A 236 29.60 -6.47 1.14
CA ASP A 236 28.93 -6.22 -0.15
C ASP A 236 29.86 -6.10 -1.36
N VAL A 237 31.19 -6.16 -1.20
CA VAL A 237 32.13 -6.08 -2.34
C VAL A 237 32.81 -7.41 -2.62
N ASP A 238 33.64 -7.90 -1.70
CA ASP A 238 34.57 -8.99 -1.99
C ASP A 238 35.14 -9.69 -0.74
N GLY A 239 34.32 -9.85 0.30
CA GLY A 239 34.66 -10.64 1.48
C GLY A 239 34.38 -12.14 1.34
N PRO A 240 34.88 -12.97 2.29
CA PRO A 240 34.71 -14.43 2.27
C PRO A 240 33.25 -14.90 2.43
N ASN A 241 32.38 -14.06 3.02
CA ASN A 241 30.94 -14.31 3.16
C ASN A 241 30.11 -13.19 2.51
N SER A 242 30.71 -12.46 1.57
CA SER A 242 30.08 -11.30 0.95
C SER A 242 28.86 -11.68 0.11
N LEU A 243 27.91 -10.76 0.01
CA LEU A 243 26.71 -10.91 -0.80
C LEU A 243 27.03 -11.27 -2.27
N PRO A 244 28.00 -10.63 -2.96
CA PRO A 244 28.33 -10.99 -4.33
C PRO A 244 28.81 -12.43 -4.49
N LEU A 245 29.67 -12.91 -3.59
CA LEU A 245 30.17 -14.29 -3.60
C LEU A 245 29.04 -15.30 -3.37
N ARG A 246 28.13 -15.00 -2.44
CA ARG A 246 26.94 -15.83 -2.18
C ARG A 246 26.01 -15.90 -3.39
N MET A 247 25.68 -14.76 -3.98
CA MET A 247 24.81 -14.70 -5.16
C MET A 247 25.40 -15.44 -6.36
N ASP A 248 26.72 -15.33 -6.57
CA ASP A 248 27.42 -16.09 -7.60
C ASP A 248 27.36 -17.61 -7.32
N GLY A 249 27.40 -18.04 -6.04
CA GLY A 249 27.26 -19.44 -5.66
C GLY A 249 25.83 -19.99 -5.76
N GLU A 250 24.82 -19.17 -5.52
CA GLU A 250 23.40 -19.55 -5.56
C GLU A 250 22.83 -19.57 -6.99
N ILE A 251 23.36 -18.75 -7.91
CA ILE A 251 22.83 -18.57 -9.27
C ILE A 251 23.86 -19.03 -10.32
N PRO A 252 23.69 -20.23 -10.92
CA PRO A 252 24.70 -20.83 -11.81
C PRO A 252 25.12 -19.96 -13.00
N ASN A 253 24.20 -19.20 -13.60
CA ASN A 253 24.51 -18.33 -14.74
C ASN A 253 25.41 -17.13 -14.36
N LEU A 254 25.28 -16.62 -13.13
CA LEU A 254 26.14 -15.56 -12.61
C LEU A 254 27.47 -16.14 -12.12
N GLY A 255 27.39 -17.27 -11.40
CA GLY A 255 28.54 -17.99 -10.86
C GLY A 255 29.56 -18.43 -11.91
N LYS A 256 29.10 -18.83 -13.10
CA LYS A 256 29.98 -19.18 -14.22
C LYS A 256 31.04 -18.11 -14.52
N PHE A 257 30.70 -16.84 -14.34
CA PHE A 257 31.57 -15.69 -14.64
C PHE A 257 31.99 -14.92 -13.38
N ALA A 258 31.57 -15.37 -12.19
CA ALA A 258 31.62 -14.58 -10.96
C ALA A 258 31.07 -13.14 -11.17
N ALA A 259 29.93 -13.05 -11.85
CA ALA A 259 29.39 -11.80 -12.38
C ALA A 259 29.12 -10.78 -11.26
N CYS A 260 28.56 -11.22 -10.12
CA CYS A 260 28.29 -10.32 -9.00
C CYS A 260 29.58 -9.76 -8.42
N ARG A 261 30.60 -10.58 -8.15
CA ARG A 261 31.88 -10.07 -7.62
C ARG A 261 32.55 -9.09 -8.58
N ARG A 262 32.55 -9.39 -9.89
CA ARG A 262 33.14 -8.51 -10.91
C ARG A 262 32.46 -7.14 -10.93
N VAL A 263 31.13 -7.12 -10.89
CA VAL A 263 30.31 -5.90 -10.80
C VAL A 263 30.64 -5.12 -9.52
N ALA A 264 30.63 -5.80 -8.37
CA ALA A 264 30.85 -5.17 -7.07
C ALA A 264 32.24 -4.52 -6.98
N ARG A 265 33.30 -5.23 -7.39
CA ARG A 265 34.69 -4.71 -7.43
C ARG A 265 34.81 -3.47 -8.33
N THR A 266 34.16 -3.50 -9.49
CA THR A 266 34.18 -2.39 -10.45
C THR A 266 33.49 -1.15 -9.90
N ILE A 267 32.30 -1.31 -9.29
CA ILE A 267 31.60 -0.19 -8.65
C ILE A 267 32.45 0.37 -7.52
N TYR A 268 32.99 -0.48 -6.64
CA TYR A 268 33.84 -0.02 -5.54
C TYR A 268 35.00 0.83 -6.03
N LEU A 269 35.75 0.35 -7.04
CA LEU A 269 36.89 1.08 -7.59
C LEU A 269 36.49 2.46 -8.11
N GLY A 270 35.35 2.58 -8.80
CA GLY A 270 34.91 3.85 -9.38
C GLY A 270 34.12 4.76 -8.44
N SER A 271 33.54 4.22 -7.35
CA SER A 271 32.66 5.01 -6.48
C SER A 271 33.30 5.42 -5.16
N ALA A 272 34.17 4.58 -4.57
CA ALA A 272 34.77 4.84 -3.27
C ALA A 272 35.50 6.19 -3.13
N PRO A 273 36.33 6.65 -4.10
CA PRO A 273 37.00 7.95 -3.98
C PRO A 273 36.05 9.15 -4.11
N THR A 274 34.86 8.94 -4.67
CA THR A 274 33.86 10.00 -4.93
C THR A 274 32.85 10.18 -3.79
N ALA A 275 33.07 9.56 -2.63
CA ALA A 275 32.12 9.58 -1.52
C ALA A 275 31.74 11.00 -1.04
N GLY A 276 32.62 12.00 -1.20
CA GLY A 276 32.34 13.40 -0.89
C GLY A 276 31.87 14.26 -2.08
N ALA A 277 31.87 13.72 -3.30
CA ALA A 277 31.59 14.49 -4.51
C ALA A 277 30.08 14.76 -4.70
N ALA A 278 29.76 15.82 -5.45
CA ALA A 278 28.38 16.18 -5.83
C ALA A 278 27.76 15.20 -6.83
N HIS A 279 28.57 14.62 -7.72
CA HIS A 279 28.16 13.58 -8.67
C HIS A 279 28.80 12.25 -8.27
N ARG A 280 28.05 11.44 -7.52
CA ARG A 280 28.53 10.14 -7.02
C ARG A 280 28.20 9.02 -8.01
N GLY A 281 29.03 7.99 -7.97
CA GLY A 281 28.73 6.70 -8.58
C GLY A 281 29.04 6.54 -10.05
N VAL A 282 28.96 5.28 -10.47
CA VAL A 282 29.36 4.77 -11.78
C VAL A 282 28.11 4.41 -12.57
N GLU A 283 28.07 4.81 -13.84
CA GLU A 283 26.98 4.49 -14.75
C GLU A 283 26.98 3.01 -15.15
N ASP A 284 25.81 2.42 -15.36
CA ASP A 284 25.62 1.03 -15.81
C ASP A 284 26.57 0.61 -16.95
N ARG A 285 26.70 1.44 -18.00
CA ARG A 285 27.59 1.19 -19.14
C ARG A 285 29.07 1.13 -18.74
N ARG A 286 29.49 1.97 -17.78
CA ARG A 286 30.87 1.97 -17.26
C ARG A 286 31.11 0.77 -16.34
N VAL A 287 30.11 0.37 -15.55
CA VAL A 287 30.19 -0.89 -14.78
C VAL A 287 30.40 -2.07 -15.73
N LYS A 288 29.64 -2.16 -16.83
CA LYS A 288 29.82 -3.19 -17.86
C LYS A 288 31.20 -3.13 -18.51
N LEU A 289 31.69 -1.93 -18.85
CA LEU A 289 33.04 -1.74 -19.40
C LEU A 289 34.13 -2.31 -18.48
N GLY A 290 33.97 -2.19 -17.17
CA GLY A 290 34.93 -2.71 -16.19
C GLY A 290 34.82 -4.21 -15.88
N CYS A 291 33.78 -4.91 -16.37
CA CYS A 291 33.49 -6.30 -16.00
C CYS A 291 33.46 -7.30 -17.15
N VAL A 292 32.97 -6.90 -18.33
CA VAL A 292 32.64 -7.81 -19.43
C VAL A 292 33.90 -8.14 -20.23
N MET A 293 34.18 -9.43 -20.42
CA MET A 293 35.23 -9.92 -21.32
C MET A 293 34.65 -10.40 -22.66
N PRO A 294 35.45 -10.45 -23.74
CA PRO A 294 35.01 -11.00 -25.02
C PRO A 294 34.54 -12.45 -24.90
N GLY A 295 33.41 -12.75 -25.54
CA GLY A 295 32.73 -14.05 -25.44
C GLY A 295 31.72 -14.15 -24.29
N GLU A 296 31.68 -13.18 -23.40
CA GLU A 296 30.67 -13.07 -22.34
C GLU A 296 29.50 -12.19 -22.79
N SER A 297 28.32 -12.37 -22.18
CA SER A 297 27.13 -11.58 -22.49
C SER A 297 26.96 -10.43 -21.48
N PRO A 298 26.91 -9.15 -21.90
CA PRO A 298 26.71 -8.02 -20.98
C PRO A 298 25.42 -8.09 -20.17
N ALA A 299 24.39 -8.77 -20.70
CA ALA A 299 23.12 -8.95 -20.01
C ALA A 299 23.28 -9.70 -18.68
N VAL A 300 24.25 -10.62 -18.58
CA VAL A 300 24.55 -11.35 -17.32
C VAL A 300 25.01 -10.37 -16.24
N PHE A 301 25.86 -9.41 -16.60
CA PHE A 301 26.38 -8.39 -15.69
C PHE A 301 25.32 -7.34 -15.35
N GLY A 302 24.43 -7.00 -16.29
CA GLY A 302 23.25 -6.18 -16.02
C GLY A 302 22.28 -6.86 -15.04
N ASP A 303 22.11 -8.18 -15.12
CA ASP A 303 21.31 -8.93 -14.13
C ASP A 303 21.97 -8.97 -12.76
N ALA A 304 23.28 -9.22 -12.70
CA ALA A 304 24.06 -9.17 -11.46
C ALA A 304 23.95 -7.79 -10.77
N LEU A 305 24.09 -6.70 -11.54
CA LEU A 305 23.98 -5.33 -11.05
C LEU A 305 22.62 -5.04 -10.41
N ARG A 306 21.52 -5.41 -11.08
CA ARG A 306 20.16 -5.21 -10.55
C ARG A 306 19.92 -6.00 -9.27
N ARG A 307 20.42 -7.24 -9.19
CA ARG A 307 20.28 -8.08 -7.99
C ARG A 307 21.06 -7.51 -6.81
N LEU A 308 22.30 -7.09 -7.05
CA LEU A 308 23.12 -6.44 -6.03
C LEU A 308 22.46 -5.17 -5.52
N ALA A 309 21.99 -4.28 -6.40
CA ALA A 309 21.32 -3.04 -6.01
C ALA A 309 20.05 -3.28 -5.18
N GLY A 310 19.38 -4.43 -5.36
CA GLY A 310 18.20 -4.80 -4.59
C GLY A 310 18.47 -5.42 -3.22
N ALA A 311 19.68 -5.95 -2.97
CA ALA A 311 19.97 -6.78 -1.79
C ALA A 311 21.16 -6.31 -0.94
N ALA A 312 22.05 -5.48 -1.49
CA ALA A 312 23.24 -5.01 -0.78
C ALA A 312 22.87 -3.99 0.32
N THR A 313 23.62 -4.04 1.41
CA THR A 313 23.45 -3.13 2.56
C THR A 313 23.94 -1.72 2.25
N TYR A 314 25.02 -1.59 1.49
CA TYR A 314 25.80 -0.36 1.31
C TYR A 314 25.81 0.14 -0.14
N LEU A 315 25.16 -0.57 -1.07
CA LEU A 315 25.09 -0.19 -2.48
C LEU A 315 23.84 0.64 -2.75
N TYR A 316 24.05 1.85 -3.25
CA TYR A 316 23.01 2.78 -3.64
C TYR A 316 22.80 2.77 -5.14
N GLN A 317 21.58 3.07 -5.55
CA GLN A 317 21.19 3.25 -6.95
C GLN A 317 20.35 4.51 -7.10
N ASP A 318 20.70 5.33 -8.09
CA ASP A 318 19.88 6.45 -8.57
C ASP A 318 19.88 6.44 -10.10
N GLY A 319 18.72 6.19 -10.71
CA GLY A 319 18.58 5.98 -12.14
C GLY A 319 19.52 4.89 -12.66
N ASN A 320 20.50 5.28 -13.48
CA ASN A 320 21.51 4.42 -14.07
C ASN A 320 22.87 4.47 -13.35
N ARG A 321 22.96 5.14 -12.19
CA ARG A 321 24.20 5.30 -11.40
C ARG A 321 24.17 4.47 -10.13
N TYR A 322 25.34 3.92 -9.80
CA TYR A 322 25.53 3.02 -8.66
C TYR A 322 26.77 3.41 -7.85
N TRP A 323 26.67 3.40 -6.52
CA TRP A 323 27.81 3.68 -5.66
C TRP A 323 27.72 2.98 -4.32
N TYR A 324 28.88 2.63 -3.76
CA TYR A 324 28.96 2.24 -2.35
C TYR A 324 29.08 3.47 -1.45
N SER A 325 28.48 3.39 -0.27
CA SER A 325 28.68 4.34 0.83
C SER A 325 28.94 3.58 2.12
N THR A 326 29.58 4.22 3.08
CA THR A 326 29.82 3.67 4.43
C THR A 326 28.56 3.63 5.29
N GLN A 327 27.50 4.34 4.88
CA GLN A 327 26.19 4.31 5.55
C GLN A 327 25.27 3.26 4.91
N PRO A 328 24.56 2.43 5.71
CA PRO A 328 23.56 1.50 5.21
C PRO A 328 22.42 2.20 4.45
N THR A 329 21.86 1.52 3.44
CA THR A 329 20.71 2.03 2.68
C THR A 329 19.45 2.10 3.54
N VAL A 330 18.52 3.01 3.17
CA VAL A 330 17.21 3.11 3.81
C VAL A 330 16.40 1.82 3.70
N THR A 331 16.59 1.04 2.63
CA THR A 331 15.98 -0.28 2.46
C THR A 331 16.46 -1.25 3.53
N LYS A 332 17.77 -1.31 3.77
CA LYS A 332 18.30 -2.19 4.81
C LYS A 332 17.83 -1.76 6.20
N LEU A 333 17.84 -0.45 6.46
CA LEU A 333 17.30 0.09 7.71
C LEU A 333 15.82 -0.29 7.91
N ALA A 334 15.01 -0.25 6.85
CA ALA A 334 13.60 -0.65 6.90
C ALA A 334 13.44 -2.15 7.19
N GLU A 335 14.28 -3.00 6.59
CA GLU A 335 14.28 -4.44 6.88
C GLU A 335 14.64 -4.72 8.35
N ASP A 336 15.69 -4.08 8.87
CA ASP A 336 16.12 -4.25 10.26
C ASP A 336 15.02 -3.79 11.24
N ARG A 337 14.35 -2.67 10.97
CA ARG A 337 13.21 -2.19 11.77
C ARG A 337 12.01 -3.13 11.67
N ALA A 338 11.70 -3.63 10.48
CA ALA A 338 10.61 -4.60 10.30
C ALA A 338 10.89 -5.92 11.05
N GLU A 339 12.16 -6.36 11.11
CA GLU A 339 12.58 -7.52 11.89
C GLU A 339 12.51 -7.27 13.39
N GLN A 340 12.88 -6.06 13.85
CA GLN A 340 12.71 -5.66 15.26
C GLN A 340 11.24 -5.73 15.71
N LEU A 341 10.30 -5.35 14.83
CA LEU A 341 8.86 -5.41 15.11
C LEU A 341 8.32 -6.85 15.34
N ILE A 342 9.08 -7.90 15.03
CA ILE A 342 8.74 -9.27 15.44
C ILE A 342 8.63 -9.38 16.98
N ARG A 343 9.45 -8.61 17.71
CA ARG A 343 9.47 -8.59 19.17
C ARG A 343 8.41 -7.66 19.77
N GLU A 344 7.71 -6.89 18.95
CA GLU A 344 6.69 -5.90 19.35
C GLU A 344 5.36 -6.14 18.61
N PRO A 345 4.72 -7.32 18.76
CA PRO A 345 3.51 -7.68 18.02
C PRO A 345 2.34 -6.71 18.29
N ASP A 346 2.28 -6.11 19.47
CA ASP A 346 1.20 -5.19 19.86
C ASP A 346 1.09 -3.97 18.93
N LYS A 347 2.23 -3.43 18.46
CA LYS A 347 2.23 -2.31 17.51
C LYS A 347 1.62 -2.70 16.17
N VAL A 348 1.95 -3.90 15.69
CA VAL A 348 1.45 -4.45 14.42
C VAL A 348 -0.05 -4.71 14.53
N ILE A 349 -0.49 -5.32 15.62
CA ILE A 349 -1.91 -5.57 15.90
C ILE A 349 -2.68 -4.25 15.98
N GLN A 350 -2.18 -3.27 16.72
CA GLN A 350 -2.83 -1.97 16.85
C GLN A 350 -3.05 -1.30 15.49
N GLU A 351 -2.07 -1.35 14.58
CA GLU A 351 -2.19 -0.78 13.24
C GLU A 351 -3.26 -1.53 12.40
N ILE A 352 -3.27 -2.86 12.46
CA ILE A 352 -4.33 -3.67 11.82
C ILE A 352 -5.71 -3.29 12.37
N GLU A 353 -5.83 -3.14 13.70
CA GLU A 353 -7.09 -2.78 14.34
C GLU A 353 -7.59 -1.39 13.91
N VAL A 354 -6.71 -0.40 13.80
CA VAL A 354 -7.05 0.96 13.35
C VAL A 354 -7.60 0.90 11.92
N ARG A 355 -6.90 0.22 11.00
CA ARG A 355 -7.35 0.10 9.60
C ARG A 355 -8.64 -0.69 9.46
N LEU A 356 -8.78 -1.78 10.21
CA LEU A 356 -9.99 -2.60 10.20
C LEU A 356 -11.20 -1.83 10.72
N ARG A 357 -11.05 -1.07 11.82
CA ARG A 357 -12.13 -0.21 12.34
C ARG A 357 -12.56 0.85 11.33
N LYS A 358 -11.62 1.41 10.56
CA LYS A 358 -11.92 2.36 9.48
C LYS A 358 -12.74 1.72 8.37
N ASP A 359 -12.39 0.50 7.92
CA ASP A 359 -13.17 -0.23 6.91
C ASP A 359 -14.60 -0.55 7.40
N LEU A 360 -14.73 -0.94 8.66
CA LEU A 360 -16.00 -1.33 9.28
C LEU A 360 -16.93 -0.17 9.65
N GLN A 361 -16.58 1.08 9.33
CA GLN A 361 -17.51 2.21 9.47
C GLN A 361 -18.74 2.09 8.55
N LYS A 362 -18.62 1.32 7.46
CA LYS A 362 -19.74 1.04 6.55
C LYS A 362 -20.46 -0.23 6.99
N THR A 363 -21.67 -0.08 7.53
CA THR A 363 -22.40 -1.17 8.21
C THR A 363 -23.09 -2.16 7.27
N GLY A 364 -23.36 -1.78 6.03
CA GLY A 364 -24.17 -2.60 5.10
C GLY A 364 -25.60 -2.75 5.63
N ASP A 365 -26.14 -3.97 5.55
CA ASP A 365 -27.49 -4.29 6.06
C ASP A 365 -27.51 -4.66 7.56
N PHE A 366 -26.39 -4.58 8.28
CA PHE A 366 -26.36 -4.86 9.72
C PHE A 366 -26.78 -3.66 10.55
N SER A 367 -27.59 -3.89 11.58
CA SER A 367 -27.96 -2.86 12.58
C SER A 367 -26.73 -2.37 13.35
N ARG A 368 -25.79 -3.27 13.64
CA ARG A 368 -24.53 -2.96 14.33
C ARG A 368 -23.40 -3.91 13.96
N ILE A 369 -22.19 -3.38 13.93
CA ILE A 369 -20.95 -4.14 13.84
C ILE A 369 -20.20 -4.03 15.16
N HIS A 370 -19.68 -5.16 15.63
CA HIS A 370 -18.80 -5.25 16.79
C HIS A 370 -17.37 -5.54 16.31
N PRO A 371 -16.56 -4.49 16.07
CA PRO A 371 -15.17 -4.67 15.64
C PRO A 371 -14.31 -5.10 16.83
N LEU A 372 -13.71 -6.28 16.73
CA LEU A 372 -12.64 -6.75 17.60
C LEU A 372 -13.06 -6.77 19.09
N PRO A 373 -14.14 -7.48 19.46
CA PRO A 373 -14.50 -7.63 20.87
C PRO A 373 -13.37 -8.34 21.62
N ARG A 374 -12.99 -7.83 22.79
CA ARG A 374 -11.99 -8.47 23.67
C ARG A 374 -12.62 -9.61 24.47
N THR A 375 -13.90 -9.45 24.81
CA THR A 375 -14.66 -10.43 25.59
C THR A 375 -16.09 -10.58 25.03
N SER A 376 -16.77 -11.67 25.43
CA SER A 376 -18.18 -11.87 25.05
C SER A 376 -19.14 -10.81 25.64
N GLN A 377 -18.71 -10.06 26.65
CA GLN A 377 -19.47 -8.97 27.26
C GLN A 377 -19.56 -7.75 26.34
N ASP A 378 -18.57 -7.54 25.47
CA ASP A 378 -18.50 -6.40 24.54
C ASP A 378 -19.58 -6.46 23.44
N VAL A 379 -20.21 -7.64 23.26
CA VAL A 379 -21.31 -7.85 22.32
C VAL A 379 -22.62 -7.90 23.10
N PRO A 380 -23.47 -6.85 23.04
CA PRO A 380 -24.79 -6.84 23.69
C PRO A 380 -25.70 -7.96 23.17
N ASP A 381 -26.66 -8.37 23.98
CA ASP A 381 -27.63 -9.42 23.65
C ASP A 381 -28.95 -8.79 23.22
N ASP A 382 -29.02 -8.37 21.96
CA ASP A 382 -30.17 -7.70 21.35
C ASP A 382 -30.75 -8.57 20.22
N ARG A 383 -32.00 -8.30 19.82
CA ARG A 383 -32.73 -9.11 18.84
C ARG A 383 -32.25 -8.94 17.38
N ASP A 384 -31.66 -7.79 17.06
CA ASP A 384 -31.28 -7.44 15.68
C ASP A 384 -29.98 -8.13 15.22
N ALA A 385 -29.93 -8.50 13.94
CA ALA A 385 -28.76 -9.15 13.35
C ALA A 385 -27.51 -8.27 13.36
N ARG A 386 -26.40 -8.85 13.81
CA ARG A 386 -25.14 -8.17 14.08
C ARG A 386 -23.95 -8.95 13.55
N LEU A 387 -22.98 -8.20 13.02
CA LEU A 387 -21.71 -8.75 12.59
C LEU A 387 -20.65 -8.56 13.69
N VAL A 388 -20.04 -9.66 14.12
CA VAL A 388 -18.89 -9.64 15.02
C VAL A 388 -17.62 -9.90 14.21
N VAL A 389 -16.68 -8.97 14.21
CA VAL A 389 -15.41 -9.15 13.48
C VAL A 389 -14.32 -9.52 14.48
N LEU A 390 -13.77 -10.72 14.34
CA LEU A 390 -12.82 -11.29 15.30
C LEU A 390 -11.41 -10.65 15.19
N GLY A 391 -10.66 -10.74 16.29
CA GLY A 391 -9.26 -10.28 16.38
C GLY A 391 -8.30 -10.98 15.42
N PRO A 392 -7.15 -10.36 15.09
CA PRO A 392 -6.07 -11.01 14.34
C PRO A 392 -5.60 -12.34 14.95
N ASP A 393 -5.71 -12.49 16.28
CA ASP A 393 -5.35 -13.71 17.01
C ASP A 393 -6.31 -14.88 16.78
N HIS A 394 -7.52 -14.59 16.28
CA HIS A 394 -8.60 -15.56 16.08
C HIS A 394 -8.71 -15.93 14.60
N THR A 395 -7.67 -16.58 14.08
CA THR A 395 -7.63 -17.02 12.67
C THR A 395 -8.48 -18.25 12.41
N TYR A 396 -9.02 -18.34 11.19
CA TYR A 396 -9.78 -19.47 10.69
C TYR A 396 -8.93 -20.37 9.78
N SER A 397 -9.10 -21.69 9.93
CA SER A 397 -8.63 -22.72 9.00
C SER A 397 -9.68 -23.82 8.85
N LYS A 398 -9.61 -24.59 7.76
CA LYS A 398 -10.62 -25.63 7.43
C LYS A 398 -10.48 -26.91 8.26
N ASP A 399 -9.42 -27.04 9.06
CA ASP A 399 -9.08 -28.28 9.77
C ASP A 399 -9.95 -28.55 11.01
N GLY A 400 -10.96 -27.70 11.26
CA GLY A 400 -11.90 -27.77 12.37
C GLY A 400 -11.30 -27.32 13.70
N GLY A 401 -12.11 -26.71 14.57
CA GLY A 401 -11.66 -26.26 15.90
C GLY A 401 -10.66 -25.11 15.85
N SER A 402 -10.77 -24.26 14.81
CA SER A 402 -9.89 -23.11 14.65
C SER A 402 -10.08 -22.09 15.79
N PRO A 403 -9.06 -21.26 16.10
CA PRO A 403 -9.19 -20.18 17.09
C PRO A 403 -10.40 -19.27 16.83
N ALA A 404 -10.73 -19.02 15.56
CA ALA A 404 -11.93 -18.30 15.16
C ALA A 404 -13.23 -18.98 15.60
N GLU A 405 -13.37 -20.30 15.33
CA GLU A 405 -14.57 -21.06 15.72
C GLU A 405 -14.75 -21.12 17.24
N LEU A 406 -13.66 -21.28 17.99
CA LEU A 406 -13.69 -21.30 19.45
C LEU A 406 -14.13 -19.95 20.02
N ALA A 407 -13.57 -18.84 19.52
CA ALA A 407 -13.96 -17.49 19.93
C ALA A 407 -15.42 -17.18 19.54
N ALA A 408 -15.81 -17.52 18.31
CA ALA A 408 -17.19 -17.36 17.84
C ALA A 408 -18.18 -18.15 18.70
N LYS A 409 -17.84 -19.41 19.06
CA LYS A 409 -18.66 -20.24 19.95
C LYS A 409 -18.79 -19.63 21.35
N ALA A 410 -17.70 -19.16 21.95
CA ALA A 410 -17.73 -18.54 23.27
C ALA A 410 -18.64 -17.29 23.30
N ILE A 411 -18.56 -16.44 22.27
CA ILE A 411 -19.40 -15.25 22.13
C ILE A 411 -20.86 -15.64 21.83
N LEU A 412 -21.09 -16.69 21.04
CA LEU A 412 -22.43 -17.18 20.72
C LEU A 412 -23.15 -17.76 21.95
N GLU A 413 -22.43 -18.44 22.84
CA GLU A 413 -23.02 -19.12 24.00
C GLU A 413 -23.18 -18.21 25.22
N SER A 414 -22.36 -17.16 25.35
CA SER A 414 -22.31 -16.31 26.55
C SER A 414 -22.30 -14.81 26.24
N ARG A 415 -22.76 -14.02 27.20
CA ARG A 415 -22.52 -12.58 27.32
C ARG A 415 -21.92 -12.32 28.70
N GLY A 416 -20.60 -12.25 28.79
CA GLY A 416 -19.91 -12.24 30.09
C GLY A 416 -20.22 -13.53 30.85
N ASN A 417 -20.77 -13.40 32.05
CA ASN A 417 -21.10 -14.54 32.92
C ASN A 417 -22.51 -15.11 32.72
N SER A 418 -23.32 -14.52 31.83
CA SER A 418 -24.69 -14.96 31.57
C SER A 418 -24.80 -15.72 30.25
N PRO A 419 -25.64 -16.77 30.15
CA PRO A 419 -25.96 -17.39 28.87
C PRO A 419 -26.59 -16.39 27.90
N ARG A 420 -26.19 -16.44 26.63
CA ARG A 420 -26.75 -15.57 25.59
C ARG A 420 -28.10 -16.09 25.13
N LEU A 421 -29.09 -15.21 25.05
CA LEU A 421 -30.45 -15.53 24.63
C LEU A 421 -30.60 -15.44 23.11
N TYR A 422 -30.17 -14.35 22.48
CA TYR A 422 -30.44 -14.07 21.07
C TYR A 422 -29.32 -14.57 20.15
N ARG A 423 -29.10 -15.88 20.18
CA ARG A 423 -27.98 -16.53 19.47
C ARG A 423 -28.14 -16.47 17.94
N ASN A 424 -29.36 -16.46 17.43
CA ASN A 424 -29.59 -16.36 16.00
C ASN A 424 -29.26 -14.98 15.43
N ALA A 425 -29.11 -13.95 16.27
CA ALA A 425 -28.77 -12.60 15.84
C ALA A 425 -27.28 -12.41 15.46
N LEU A 426 -26.40 -13.38 15.76
CA LEU A 426 -24.95 -13.20 15.57
C LEU A 426 -24.40 -13.95 14.34
N VAL A 427 -23.52 -13.26 13.62
CA VAL A 427 -22.64 -13.83 12.58
C VAL A 427 -21.22 -13.29 12.78
N PHE A 428 -20.22 -14.06 12.35
CA PHE A 428 -18.81 -13.76 12.68
C PHE A 428 -17.97 -13.64 11.42
N LEU A 429 -17.07 -12.65 11.38
CA LEU A 429 -16.06 -12.50 10.34
C LEU A 429 -14.67 -12.74 10.93
N ALA A 430 -13.90 -13.62 10.31
CA ALA A 430 -12.59 -14.04 10.80
C ALA A 430 -11.49 -13.88 9.72
N PRO A 431 -10.25 -13.60 10.14
CA PRO A 431 -9.09 -13.61 9.25
C PRO A 431 -8.68 -15.03 8.85
N ASP A 432 -8.18 -15.21 7.64
CA ASP A 432 -7.56 -16.45 7.16
C ASP A 432 -6.17 -16.66 7.78
N LYS A 433 -5.90 -17.88 8.26
CA LYS A 433 -4.64 -18.21 8.95
C LYS A 433 -3.39 -17.95 8.11
N THR A 434 -3.40 -18.27 6.82
CA THR A 434 -2.23 -18.09 5.96
C THR A 434 -2.04 -16.64 5.57
N ARG A 435 -3.11 -15.96 5.16
CA ARG A 435 -3.04 -14.54 4.76
C ARG A 435 -2.76 -13.59 5.91
N MET A 436 -3.06 -14.00 7.15
CA MET A 436 -2.70 -13.22 8.33
C MET A 436 -1.17 -13.08 8.49
N GLN A 437 -0.39 -14.10 8.10
CA GLN A 437 1.08 -14.02 8.14
C GLN A 437 1.61 -13.02 7.11
N ASP A 438 1.01 -13.01 5.91
CA ASP A 438 1.38 -12.07 4.85
C ASP A 438 1.03 -10.62 5.24
N LEU A 439 -0.17 -10.42 5.81
CA LEU A 439 -0.62 -9.11 6.29
C LEU A 439 0.26 -8.59 7.43
N ASP A 440 0.62 -9.45 8.39
CA ASP A 440 1.54 -9.10 9.48
C ASP A 440 2.91 -8.63 8.94
N LEU A 441 3.49 -9.36 7.98
CA LEU A 441 4.74 -8.94 7.33
C LEU A 441 4.60 -7.61 6.58
N ALA A 442 3.49 -7.40 5.87
CA ALA A 442 3.24 -6.16 5.15
C ALA A 442 3.08 -4.96 6.08
N VAL A 443 2.37 -5.12 7.21
CA VAL A 443 2.20 -4.07 8.22
C VAL A 443 3.53 -3.75 8.90
N ARG A 444 4.36 -4.75 9.22
CA ARG A 444 5.71 -4.50 9.76
C ARG A 444 6.56 -3.66 8.82
N ARG A 445 6.52 -3.96 7.51
CA ARG A 445 7.22 -3.16 6.50
C ARG A 445 6.67 -1.75 6.42
N TYR A 446 5.35 -1.58 6.47
CA TYR A 446 4.71 -0.27 6.51
C TYR A 446 5.20 0.56 7.70
N LEU A 447 5.10 0.02 8.92
CA LEU A 447 5.53 0.69 10.15
C LEU A 447 7.03 1.00 10.15
N ALA A 448 7.86 0.12 9.57
CA ALA A 448 9.28 0.36 9.40
C ALA A 448 9.53 1.57 8.50
N TRP A 449 8.87 1.66 7.34
CA TRP A 449 8.99 2.82 6.46
C TRP A 449 8.42 4.10 7.08
N GLU A 450 7.30 4.00 7.79
CA GLU A 450 6.68 5.13 8.49
C GLU A 450 7.64 5.72 9.53
N SER A 451 8.29 4.87 10.32
CA SER A 451 9.28 5.30 11.30
C SER A 451 10.50 5.98 10.67
N ILE A 452 10.96 5.52 9.50
CA ILE A 452 12.11 6.12 8.81
C ILE A 452 11.75 7.50 8.27
N VAL A 453 10.57 7.64 7.67
CA VAL A 453 10.09 8.93 7.17
C VAL A 453 9.89 9.92 8.33
N ALA A 454 9.33 9.45 9.46
CA ALA A 454 9.16 10.25 10.66
C ALA A 454 10.50 10.73 11.27
N GLU A 455 11.56 9.95 11.13
CA GLU A 455 12.90 10.23 11.69
C GLU A 455 13.88 10.82 10.65
N THR A 456 13.38 11.36 9.54
CA THR A 456 14.20 11.91 8.44
C THR A 456 15.34 12.82 8.92
N THR A 457 15.07 13.75 9.83
CA THR A 457 16.07 14.69 10.37
C THR A 457 17.06 14.02 11.32
N ALA A 458 16.62 13.06 12.12
CA ALA A 458 17.46 12.37 13.09
C ALA A 458 18.43 11.39 12.40
N LEU A 459 18.01 10.83 11.26
CA LEU A 459 18.80 9.93 10.42
C LEU A 459 19.68 10.66 9.39
N ASP A 460 19.61 11.99 9.33
CA ASP A 460 20.33 12.84 8.37
C ASP A 460 20.18 12.35 6.91
N LEU A 461 18.94 12.00 6.52
CA LEU A 461 18.68 11.45 5.19
C LEU A 461 18.84 12.52 4.11
N SER A 462 19.56 12.18 3.05
CA SER A 462 19.65 13.01 1.86
C SER A 462 18.28 13.17 1.16
N PRO A 463 18.05 14.25 0.38
CA PRO A 463 16.78 14.45 -0.33
C PRO A 463 16.35 13.28 -1.21
N HIS A 464 17.33 12.57 -1.80
CA HIS A 464 17.06 11.36 -2.57
C HIS A 464 16.57 10.20 -1.70
N GLN A 465 17.21 9.95 -0.54
CA GLN A 465 16.78 8.93 0.41
C GLN A 465 15.39 9.22 0.97
N VAL A 466 15.06 10.49 1.22
CA VAL A 466 13.70 10.90 1.65
C VAL A 466 12.67 10.53 0.61
N LYS A 467 12.86 10.96 -0.65
CA LYS A 467 11.93 10.65 -1.75
C LYS A 467 11.79 9.15 -1.96
N GLN A 468 12.88 8.39 -1.81
CA GLN A 468 12.87 6.94 -1.87
C GLN A 468 12.05 6.32 -0.73
N ALA A 469 12.26 6.76 0.52
CA ALA A 469 11.54 6.27 1.69
C ALA A 469 10.05 6.59 1.63
N GLU A 470 9.67 7.81 1.22
CA GLU A 470 8.27 8.20 1.00
C GLU A 470 7.59 7.35 -0.06
N GLY A 471 8.26 7.11 -1.20
CA GLY A 471 7.75 6.24 -2.26
C GLY A 471 7.57 4.79 -1.79
N ARG A 472 8.50 4.28 -0.96
CA ARG A 472 8.39 2.94 -0.36
C ARG A 472 7.28 2.86 0.68
N LEU A 473 7.10 3.89 1.50
CA LEU A 473 6.01 4.01 2.46
C LEU A 473 4.65 3.97 1.76
N ALA A 474 4.46 4.77 0.71
CA ALA A 474 3.22 4.78 -0.06
C ALA A 474 2.92 3.41 -0.70
N GLY A 475 3.94 2.73 -1.24
CA GLY A 475 3.79 1.37 -1.77
C GLY A 475 3.44 0.33 -0.70
N ALA A 476 4.05 0.43 0.49
CA ALA A 476 3.73 -0.44 1.62
C ALA A 476 2.31 -0.20 2.14
N ASP A 477 1.88 1.06 2.22
CA ASP A 477 0.52 1.45 2.61
C ASP A 477 -0.55 0.90 1.67
N ALA A 478 -0.33 1.03 0.35
CA ALA A 478 -1.21 0.46 -0.66
C ALA A 478 -1.28 -1.08 -0.56
N THR A 479 -0.16 -1.73 -0.27
CA THR A 479 -0.10 -3.19 -0.08
C THR A 479 -0.95 -3.63 1.11
N VAL A 480 -0.80 -2.98 2.27
CA VAL A 480 -1.60 -3.27 3.48
C VAL A 480 -3.09 -3.03 3.21
N THR A 481 -3.43 -1.93 2.54
CA THR A 481 -4.81 -1.58 2.18
C THR A 481 -5.46 -2.63 1.29
N ALA A 482 -4.73 -3.21 0.34
CA ALA A 482 -5.22 -4.28 -0.52
C ALA A 482 -5.33 -5.62 0.21
N GLN A 483 -4.35 -5.97 1.04
CA GLN A 483 -4.29 -7.28 1.72
C GLN A 483 -5.29 -7.40 2.87
N LEU A 484 -5.56 -6.33 3.61
CA LEU A 484 -6.46 -6.37 4.78
C LEU A 484 -7.84 -6.99 4.47
N PRO A 485 -8.60 -6.54 3.45
CA PRO A 485 -9.89 -7.15 3.12
C PRO A 485 -9.76 -8.55 2.51
N GLU A 486 -8.61 -8.88 1.91
CA GLU A 486 -8.32 -10.24 1.44
C GLU A 486 -8.00 -11.20 2.57
N THR A 487 -7.51 -10.71 3.71
CA THR A 487 -7.24 -11.52 4.91
C THR A 487 -8.53 -11.80 5.67
N TYR A 488 -9.39 -10.80 5.87
CA TYR A 488 -10.69 -10.91 6.55
C TYR A 488 -11.79 -11.45 5.63
N LEU A 489 -11.67 -12.71 5.21
CA LEU A 489 -12.52 -13.29 4.17
C LEU A 489 -13.49 -14.37 4.66
N TRP A 490 -13.35 -14.87 5.89
CA TRP A 490 -14.14 -16.01 6.37
C TRP A 490 -15.35 -15.57 7.17
N LEU A 491 -16.53 -15.77 6.61
CA LEU A 491 -17.80 -15.54 7.28
C LEU A 491 -18.29 -16.86 7.91
N LEU A 492 -18.37 -16.88 9.24
CA LEU A 492 -18.83 -18.01 10.05
C LEU A 492 -20.25 -17.75 10.51
N VAL A 493 -21.16 -18.62 10.10
CA VAL A 493 -22.59 -18.51 10.38
C VAL A 493 -23.02 -19.70 11.25
N PRO A 494 -23.61 -19.48 12.43
CA PRO A 494 -24.18 -20.57 13.20
C PRO A 494 -25.41 -21.12 12.46
N THR A 495 -25.50 -22.44 12.37
CA THR A 495 -26.58 -23.15 11.67
C THR A 495 -27.09 -24.30 12.51
N GLN A 496 -28.39 -24.59 12.40
CA GLN A 496 -29.02 -25.67 13.12
C GLN A 496 -30.20 -26.19 12.27
N ALA A 497 -30.15 -27.45 11.85
CA ALA A 497 -31.16 -28.01 10.94
C ALA A 497 -32.52 -28.26 11.62
N THR A 498 -32.49 -28.72 12.87
CA THR A 498 -33.66 -29.01 13.70
C THR A 498 -33.39 -28.63 15.15
N PRO A 499 -34.43 -28.42 15.99
CA PRO A 499 -34.24 -28.05 17.40
C PRO A 499 -33.37 -29.03 18.20
N GLN A 500 -33.33 -30.31 17.81
CA GLN A 500 -32.56 -31.37 18.46
C GLN A 500 -31.15 -31.55 17.88
N ALA A 501 -30.87 -30.97 16.70
CA ALA A 501 -29.55 -31.04 16.09
C ALA A 501 -28.54 -30.18 16.87
N ALA A 502 -27.28 -30.61 16.89
CA ALA A 502 -26.19 -29.80 17.40
C ALA A 502 -26.00 -28.54 16.53
N ILE A 503 -25.59 -27.43 17.15
CA ILE A 503 -25.24 -26.20 16.42
C ILE A 503 -23.94 -26.46 15.65
N GLY A 504 -24.00 -26.26 14.33
CA GLY A 504 -22.86 -26.34 13.43
C GLY A 504 -22.45 -24.97 12.90
N TRP A 505 -21.29 -24.90 12.25
CA TRP A 505 -20.77 -23.70 11.60
C TRP A 505 -20.78 -23.84 10.08
N GLN A 506 -21.45 -22.92 9.40
CA GLN A 506 -21.30 -22.74 7.96
C GLN A 506 -20.26 -21.65 7.72
N ALA A 507 -19.10 -22.05 7.19
CA ALA A 507 -18.04 -21.14 6.79
C ALA A 507 -18.14 -20.84 5.29
N SER A 508 -18.20 -19.55 4.94
CA SER A 508 -18.22 -19.08 3.55
C SER A 508 -17.13 -18.05 3.31
N ARG A 509 -16.60 -18.00 2.09
CA ARG A 509 -15.61 -16.99 1.68
C ARG A 509 -16.33 -15.76 1.13
N LEU A 510 -15.92 -14.58 1.59
CA LEU A 510 -16.32 -13.31 1.01
C LEU A 510 -15.57 -13.04 -0.29
N SER A 511 -16.22 -12.35 -1.21
CA SER A 511 -15.66 -11.92 -2.50
C SER A 511 -16.16 -10.53 -2.86
N GLY A 512 -15.49 -9.87 -3.80
CA GLY A 512 -15.81 -8.50 -4.26
C GLY A 512 -14.83 -7.45 -3.74
N GLN A 513 -15.13 -6.18 -4.02
CA GLN A 513 -14.28 -5.02 -3.70
C GLN A 513 -14.92 -4.05 -2.68
N ASP A 514 -16.18 -4.29 -2.27
CA ASP A 514 -16.86 -3.45 -1.26
C ASP A 514 -16.19 -3.50 0.13
N HIS A 515 -16.66 -2.72 1.11
CA HIS A 515 -16.23 -2.88 2.51
C HIS A 515 -16.63 -4.24 3.10
N LEU A 516 -15.90 -4.70 4.10
CA LEU A 516 -16.02 -6.07 4.65
C LEU A 516 -17.45 -6.42 5.08
N ALA A 517 -18.10 -5.53 5.83
CA ALA A 517 -19.46 -5.78 6.31
C ALA A 517 -20.50 -5.77 5.21
N VAL A 518 -20.32 -4.95 4.17
CA VAL A 518 -21.18 -4.93 2.98
C VAL A 518 -21.05 -6.25 2.22
N ARG A 519 -19.84 -6.79 2.07
CA ARG A 519 -19.61 -8.11 1.47
C ARG A 519 -20.30 -9.21 2.28
N ALA A 520 -20.16 -9.17 3.61
CA ALA A 520 -20.79 -10.13 4.51
C ALA A 520 -22.33 -10.10 4.39
N ALA A 521 -22.94 -8.90 4.44
CA ALA A 521 -24.38 -8.72 4.29
C ALA A 521 -24.89 -9.25 2.93
N LYS A 522 -24.23 -8.87 1.82
CA LYS A 522 -24.57 -9.36 0.48
C LYS A 522 -24.50 -10.89 0.40
N LYS A 523 -23.44 -11.49 0.97
CA LYS A 523 -23.27 -12.94 0.97
C LYS A 523 -24.39 -13.64 1.77
N LEU A 524 -24.73 -13.15 2.96
CA LEU A 524 -25.81 -13.72 3.77
C LEU A 524 -27.17 -13.61 3.08
N LYS A 525 -27.46 -12.48 2.41
CA LYS A 525 -28.72 -12.30 1.67
C LYS A 525 -28.83 -13.26 0.50
N ASN A 526 -27.76 -13.41 -0.28
CA ASN A 526 -27.74 -14.32 -1.42
C ASN A 526 -27.90 -15.78 -1.01
N ASP A 527 -27.38 -16.15 0.17
CA ASP A 527 -27.47 -17.51 0.72
C ASP A 527 -28.77 -17.71 1.56
N GLU A 528 -29.67 -16.71 1.61
CA GLU A 528 -30.87 -16.68 2.47
C GLU A 528 -30.61 -16.88 3.98
N LEU A 529 -29.41 -16.55 4.44
CA LEU A 529 -28.98 -16.60 5.84
C LEU A 529 -29.22 -15.28 6.59
N LEU A 530 -29.69 -14.24 5.90
CA LEU A 530 -30.14 -12.98 6.49
C LEU A 530 -31.31 -12.45 5.65
N LEU A 531 -32.49 -12.36 6.26
CA LEU A 531 -33.67 -11.84 5.60
C LEU A 531 -33.80 -10.35 5.85
N THR A 532 -33.79 -9.58 4.77
CA THR A 532 -34.07 -8.12 4.77
C THR A 532 -35.51 -7.80 4.34
N GLY A 533 -36.25 -8.82 3.92
CA GLY A 533 -37.68 -8.78 3.65
C GLY A 533 -38.23 -10.19 3.83
N PHE A 534 -39.47 -10.30 4.30
CA PHE A 534 -40.08 -11.57 4.66
C PHE A 534 -41.58 -11.51 4.32
N ALA A 535 -42.07 -12.50 3.58
CA ALA A 535 -43.47 -12.53 3.13
C ALA A 535 -44.36 -13.17 4.20
N GLY A 536 -45.62 -12.69 4.31
CA GLY A 536 -46.57 -13.23 5.28
C GLY A 536 -46.84 -14.73 5.12
N THR A 537 -46.83 -15.22 3.87
CA THR A 537 -46.99 -16.66 3.56
C THR A 537 -45.81 -17.49 4.05
N ARG A 538 -44.57 -16.99 3.89
CA ARG A 538 -43.37 -17.67 4.40
C ARG A 538 -43.33 -17.67 5.93
N LEU A 539 -43.79 -16.59 6.57
CA LEU A 539 -43.97 -16.57 8.02
C LEU A 539 -44.97 -17.64 8.47
N ARG A 540 -46.13 -17.78 7.79
CA ARG A 540 -47.08 -18.87 8.07
C ARG A 540 -46.46 -20.25 7.93
N MET A 541 -45.66 -20.48 6.89
CA MET A 541 -44.95 -21.75 6.71
C MET A 541 -44.00 -22.06 7.89
N GLU A 542 -43.26 -21.08 8.40
CA GLU A 542 -42.38 -21.29 9.56
C GLU A 542 -43.18 -21.53 10.85
N LEU A 543 -44.30 -20.81 11.04
CA LEU A 543 -45.22 -21.00 12.17
C LEU A 543 -45.84 -22.42 12.22
N ASP A 544 -46.04 -23.04 11.06
CA ASP A 544 -46.58 -24.39 10.96
C ASP A 544 -45.50 -25.47 10.99
N ARG A 545 -44.32 -25.20 10.39
CA ARG A 545 -43.18 -26.12 10.36
C ARG A 545 -42.59 -26.36 11.74
N VAL A 546 -42.46 -25.30 12.52
CA VAL A 546 -41.99 -25.34 13.91
C VAL A 546 -43.19 -25.00 14.78
N PRO A 547 -43.44 -25.67 15.91
CA PRO A 547 -44.60 -25.40 16.77
C PRO A 547 -44.46 -24.04 17.51
N LEU A 548 -44.50 -22.93 16.77
CA LEU A 548 -44.43 -21.56 17.28
C LEU A 548 -45.79 -21.06 17.75
N TRP A 549 -46.87 -21.67 17.26
CA TRP A 549 -48.21 -21.49 17.79
C TRP A 549 -48.31 -21.99 19.24
N ARG A 550 -48.86 -21.16 20.13
CA ARG A 550 -49.05 -21.47 21.55
C ARG A 550 -50.54 -21.66 21.82
N GLY A 551 -51.10 -22.72 21.24
CA GLY A 551 -52.54 -22.95 21.15
C GLY A 551 -53.11 -22.33 19.87
N ASP A 552 -54.08 -21.43 20.04
CA ASP A 552 -54.83 -20.79 18.95
C ASP A 552 -54.22 -19.46 18.46
N HIS A 553 -53.24 -18.92 19.20
CA HIS A 553 -52.56 -17.69 18.86
C HIS A 553 -51.08 -17.70 19.30
N VAL A 554 -50.35 -16.64 18.95
CA VAL A 554 -48.98 -16.38 19.41
C VAL A 554 -48.73 -14.87 19.50
N ASP A 555 -48.06 -14.44 20.57
CA ASP A 555 -47.68 -13.05 20.80
C ASP A 555 -46.56 -12.59 19.85
N VAL A 556 -46.72 -11.40 19.27
CA VAL A 556 -45.79 -10.84 18.28
C VAL A 556 -44.41 -10.55 18.89
N ARG A 557 -44.35 -10.08 20.14
CA ARG A 557 -43.09 -9.86 20.86
C ARG A 557 -42.35 -11.18 21.04
N GLN A 558 -43.07 -12.21 21.47
CA GLN A 558 -42.50 -13.53 21.68
C GLN A 558 -42.00 -14.14 20.36
N LEU A 559 -42.71 -13.91 19.25
CA LEU A 559 -42.25 -14.29 17.92
C LEU A 559 -40.93 -13.60 17.55
N ALA A 560 -40.83 -12.29 17.75
CA ALA A 560 -39.58 -11.56 17.50
C ALA A 560 -38.42 -12.13 18.33
N GLU A 561 -38.68 -12.49 19.60
CA GLU A 561 -37.69 -13.15 20.46
C GLU A 561 -37.32 -14.55 19.97
N ASP A 562 -38.29 -15.35 19.53
CA ASP A 562 -38.07 -16.72 19.04
C ASP A 562 -37.17 -16.70 17.79
N PHE A 563 -37.46 -15.83 16.81
CA PHE A 563 -36.66 -15.65 15.60
C PHE A 563 -35.22 -15.20 15.91
N ALA A 564 -35.02 -14.37 16.94
CA ALA A 564 -33.68 -13.95 17.37
C ALA A 564 -32.96 -15.00 18.24
N ARG A 565 -33.70 -15.87 18.95
CA ARG A 565 -33.15 -16.86 19.90
C ARG A 565 -32.76 -18.17 19.23
N TYR A 566 -33.57 -18.68 18.32
CA TYR A 566 -33.44 -20.04 17.81
C TYR A 566 -32.76 -20.07 16.44
N ILE A 567 -31.59 -20.73 16.37
CA ILE A 567 -30.74 -20.77 15.16
C ILE A 567 -31.38 -21.55 14.00
N TYR A 568 -32.33 -22.45 14.31
CA TYR A 568 -33.07 -23.19 13.29
C TYR A 568 -34.17 -22.38 12.61
N LEU A 569 -34.48 -21.17 13.10
CA LEU A 569 -35.39 -20.22 12.43
C LEU A 569 -34.60 -19.28 11.51
N PRO A 570 -35.23 -18.74 10.45
CA PRO A 570 -34.59 -17.75 9.59
C PRO A 570 -34.09 -16.53 10.39
N ARG A 571 -32.88 -16.07 10.11
CA ARG A 571 -32.34 -14.86 10.74
C ARG A 571 -32.92 -13.62 10.08
N LEU A 572 -33.57 -12.77 10.86
CA LEU A 572 -34.10 -11.49 10.40
C LEU A 572 -33.07 -10.38 10.61
N ARG A 573 -33.05 -9.36 9.74
CA ARG A 573 -32.20 -8.17 9.91
C ARG A 573 -32.46 -7.49 11.25
N ASP A 574 -33.73 -7.25 11.52
CA ASP A 574 -34.26 -6.61 12.71
C ASP A 574 -35.74 -7.01 12.86
N SER A 575 -36.39 -6.52 13.91
CA SER A 575 -37.79 -6.84 14.16
C SER A 575 -38.76 -6.18 13.16
N SER A 576 -38.34 -5.18 12.36
CA SER A 576 -39.21 -4.55 11.36
C SER A 576 -39.56 -5.53 10.24
N VAL A 577 -38.61 -6.40 9.87
CA VAL A 577 -38.82 -7.43 8.84
C VAL A 577 -39.98 -8.37 9.22
N LEU A 578 -40.14 -8.68 10.51
CA LEU A 578 -41.27 -9.49 10.99
C LEU A 578 -42.58 -8.72 10.92
N VAL A 579 -42.59 -7.46 11.35
CA VAL A 579 -43.78 -6.58 11.30
C VAL A 579 -44.27 -6.41 9.87
N GLU A 580 -43.35 -6.15 8.95
CA GLU A 580 -43.64 -6.02 7.53
C GLU A 580 -44.24 -7.31 6.96
N ALA A 581 -43.73 -8.48 7.37
CA ALA A 581 -44.29 -9.78 7.00
C ALA A 581 -45.72 -9.98 7.53
N ILE A 582 -45.98 -9.55 8.77
CA ILE A 582 -47.31 -9.63 9.37
C ILE A 582 -48.28 -8.71 8.62
N ALA A 583 -47.92 -7.44 8.43
CA ALA A 583 -48.73 -6.49 7.68
C ALA A 583 -48.99 -6.94 6.24
N ASP A 584 -47.98 -7.54 5.58
CA ASP A 584 -48.08 -8.14 4.26
C ASP A 584 -49.05 -9.33 4.23
N GLY A 585 -49.04 -10.17 5.27
CA GLY A 585 -49.95 -11.31 5.37
C GLY A 585 -51.41 -10.88 5.61
N LEU A 586 -51.62 -9.87 6.46
CA LEU A 586 -52.96 -9.39 6.82
C LEU A 586 -53.70 -8.71 5.68
N LYS A 587 -52.99 -8.05 4.76
CA LYS A 587 -53.61 -7.38 3.60
C LYS A 587 -54.07 -8.36 2.52
N LEU A 588 -53.64 -9.62 2.53
CA LEU A 588 -54.04 -10.60 1.52
C LEU A 588 -55.51 -10.94 1.68
N LEU A 589 -56.27 -10.95 0.58
CA LEU A 589 -57.66 -11.42 0.59
C LEU A 589 -57.76 -12.92 0.87
N THR A 590 -56.68 -13.67 0.63
CA THR A 590 -56.57 -15.12 0.87
C THR A 590 -56.00 -15.45 2.25
N TRP A 591 -55.97 -14.50 3.18
CA TRP A 591 -55.37 -14.68 4.52
C TRP A 591 -55.90 -15.90 5.28
N GLU A 592 -57.14 -16.30 5.02
CA GLU A 592 -57.77 -17.49 5.60
C GLU A 592 -57.05 -18.80 5.23
N ALA A 593 -56.53 -18.89 4.00
CA ALA A 593 -55.85 -20.08 3.50
C ALA A 593 -54.32 -19.95 3.58
N ASP A 594 -53.79 -18.76 3.27
CA ASP A 594 -52.37 -18.58 2.99
C ASP A 594 -51.58 -17.99 4.16
N THR A 595 -52.23 -17.30 5.11
CA THR A 595 -51.54 -16.57 6.19
C THR A 595 -52.21 -16.73 7.56
N PHE A 596 -52.68 -15.65 8.19
CA PHE A 596 -53.14 -15.58 9.57
C PHE A 596 -53.94 -14.30 9.82
N ALA A 597 -54.61 -14.22 10.97
CA ALA A 597 -55.26 -13.00 11.45
C ALA A 597 -54.44 -12.33 12.56
N TYR A 598 -54.79 -11.09 12.90
CA TYR A 598 -54.16 -10.33 13.98
C TYR A 598 -55.21 -9.81 14.97
N ALA A 599 -54.91 -9.86 16.26
CA ALA A 599 -55.73 -9.28 17.32
C ALA A 599 -54.89 -8.37 18.22
N ASP A 600 -55.51 -7.31 18.77
CA ASP A 600 -54.84 -6.39 19.69
C ASP A 600 -54.67 -6.99 21.09
N ALA A 601 -55.56 -7.90 21.50
CA ALA A 601 -55.52 -8.62 22.77
C ALA A 601 -56.43 -9.87 22.74
N HIS A 602 -56.30 -10.74 23.75
CA HIS A 602 -57.18 -11.88 23.99
C HIS A 602 -57.82 -11.75 25.38
N ASP A 603 -59.15 -11.70 25.44
CA ASP A 603 -59.92 -11.65 26.68
C ASP A 603 -60.39 -13.06 27.07
N GLU A 604 -59.66 -13.67 28.00
CA GLU A 604 -59.97 -15.00 28.54
C GLU A 604 -61.22 -15.02 29.44
N SER A 605 -61.68 -13.85 29.91
CA SER A 605 -62.85 -13.73 30.82
C SER A 605 -64.18 -13.64 30.08
N ALA A 606 -64.15 -13.23 28.80
CA ALA A 606 -65.30 -13.18 27.91
C ALA A 606 -65.62 -14.57 27.34
N SER A 607 -66.05 -15.50 28.20
CA SER A 607 -66.65 -16.77 27.77
C SER A 607 -68.01 -16.49 27.11
N ALA A 608 -68.12 -16.77 25.81
CA ALA A 608 -69.41 -16.82 25.13
C ALA A 608 -70.21 -18.04 25.64
N ALA A 609 -71.53 -17.89 25.75
CA ALA A 609 -72.50 -18.80 26.36
C ALA A 609 -72.55 -20.26 25.83
N ASP A 610 -71.62 -20.68 24.97
CA ASP A 610 -71.53 -22.01 24.34
C ASP A 610 -70.10 -22.63 24.45
N GLY A 611 -69.43 -22.49 25.60
CA GLY A 611 -68.24 -23.32 25.94
C GLY A 611 -66.97 -23.09 25.11
N GLY A 612 -66.80 -21.89 24.53
CA GLY A 612 -65.64 -21.53 23.70
C GLY A 612 -64.44 -20.94 24.48
N SER A 613 -63.25 -21.06 23.90
CA SER A 613 -62.05 -20.27 24.24
C SER A 613 -62.35 -18.76 24.10
N GLY A 614 -61.70 -17.91 24.91
CA GLY A 614 -62.01 -16.48 25.07
C GLY A 614 -62.08 -15.63 23.79
N ARG A 615 -62.47 -14.35 23.93
CA ARG A 615 -62.73 -13.45 22.79
C ARG A 615 -61.46 -12.68 22.39
N TYR A 616 -61.11 -12.68 21.10
CA TYR A 616 -60.03 -11.84 20.56
C TYR A 616 -60.53 -10.42 20.30
N VAL A 617 -59.87 -9.41 20.88
CA VAL A 617 -60.21 -8.00 20.76
C VAL A 617 -59.46 -7.37 19.59
N GLY A 618 -60.16 -6.57 18.78
CA GLY A 618 -59.54 -5.90 17.63
C GLY A 618 -59.08 -6.87 16.54
N LEU A 619 -59.79 -7.98 16.35
CA LEU A 619 -59.47 -9.02 15.36
C LEU A 619 -59.59 -8.49 13.92
N ARG A 620 -58.55 -8.68 13.11
CA ARG A 620 -58.42 -8.19 11.73
C ARG A 620 -57.87 -9.29 10.81
N GLY A 621 -58.41 -9.36 9.60
CA GLY A 621 -57.92 -10.19 8.49
C GLY A 621 -58.46 -9.62 7.16
N GLY A 622 -57.62 -9.61 6.11
CA GLY A 622 -57.96 -9.00 4.82
C GLY A 622 -57.98 -7.48 4.83
N GLN A 623 -57.23 -6.84 5.74
CA GLN A 623 -57.19 -5.40 5.94
C GLN A 623 -55.75 -4.89 5.98
N ILE A 624 -55.55 -3.65 5.52
CA ILE A 624 -54.25 -2.97 5.64
C ILE A 624 -54.10 -2.48 7.08
N VAL A 625 -53.13 -3.03 7.80
CA VAL A 625 -52.74 -2.57 9.13
C VAL A 625 -51.40 -1.85 9.00
N THR A 626 -51.40 -0.54 9.28
CA THR A 626 -50.20 0.32 9.14
C THR A 626 -49.40 0.44 10.43
N PHE A 627 -49.94 -0.01 11.56
CA PHE A 627 -49.28 0.08 12.86
C PHE A 627 -49.38 -1.24 13.60
N ILE A 628 -48.23 -1.91 13.74
CA ILE A 628 -48.05 -3.09 14.59
C ILE A 628 -46.84 -2.78 15.47
N ASP A 629 -47.07 -2.68 16.77
CA ASP A 629 -45.99 -2.56 17.74
C ASP A 629 -45.46 -3.95 18.09
N VAL A 630 -44.17 -4.20 17.81
CA VAL A 630 -43.50 -5.47 18.14
C VAL A 630 -43.52 -5.72 19.64
N ASP A 631 -43.36 -4.67 20.44
CA ASP A 631 -43.36 -4.76 21.89
C ASP A 631 -44.74 -4.46 22.47
N GLY A 632 -45.80 -4.44 21.65
CA GLY A 632 -47.19 -4.32 22.08
C GLY A 632 -47.83 -5.65 22.47
N PRO A 633 -49.10 -5.65 22.90
CA PRO A 633 -49.85 -6.86 23.27
C PRO A 633 -50.41 -7.65 22.06
N GLY A 634 -49.95 -7.34 20.84
CA GLY A 634 -50.50 -7.89 19.61
C GLY A 634 -50.30 -9.40 19.45
N LEU A 635 -51.32 -10.07 18.91
CA LEU A 635 -51.37 -11.51 18.75
C LEU A 635 -51.60 -11.89 17.29
N LEU A 636 -50.85 -12.86 16.77
CA LEU A 636 -51.23 -13.59 15.56
C LEU A 636 -52.18 -14.71 15.95
N VAL A 637 -53.31 -14.82 15.24
CA VAL A 637 -54.36 -15.79 15.51
C VAL A 637 -54.47 -16.75 14.33
N ARG A 638 -54.65 -18.04 14.62
CA ARG A 638 -54.90 -19.05 13.59
C ARG A 638 -56.13 -18.66 12.76
N PRO A 639 -56.07 -18.72 11.42
CA PRO A 639 -57.17 -18.23 10.59
C PRO A 639 -58.49 -18.95 10.86
N GLU A 640 -58.47 -20.24 11.17
CA GLU A 640 -59.67 -21.03 11.45
C GLU A 640 -60.38 -20.57 12.74
N VAL A 641 -59.62 -20.09 13.73
CA VAL A 641 -60.13 -19.57 15.00
C VAL A 641 -60.68 -18.16 14.81
N ALA A 642 -59.91 -17.32 14.12
CA ALA A 642 -60.34 -15.97 13.77
C ALA A 642 -61.64 -15.96 12.97
N ARG A 643 -61.75 -16.85 11.98
CA ARG A 643 -62.96 -16.99 11.14
C ARG A 643 -64.18 -17.38 11.97
N ARG A 644 -64.06 -18.34 12.89
CA ARG A 644 -65.17 -18.74 13.77
C ARG A 644 -65.70 -17.57 14.61
N GLN A 645 -64.81 -16.73 15.13
CA GLN A 645 -65.23 -15.54 15.89
C GLN A 645 -65.91 -14.51 14.98
N LEU A 646 -65.32 -14.20 13.82
CA LEU A 646 -65.92 -13.25 12.88
C LEU A 646 -67.31 -13.71 12.42
N ASP A 647 -67.51 -14.99 12.12
CA ASP A 647 -68.81 -15.54 11.75
C ASP A 647 -69.83 -15.50 12.91
N ALA A 648 -69.38 -15.69 14.15
CA ALA A 648 -70.24 -15.60 15.34
C ALA A 648 -70.69 -14.16 15.61
N GLU A 649 -69.84 -13.16 15.34
CA GLU A 649 -70.13 -11.74 15.52
C GLU A 649 -71.02 -11.14 14.41
N VAL A 650 -71.19 -11.83 13.28
CA VAL A 650 -72.03 -11.41 12.13
C VAL A 650 -73.52 -11.82 12.28
N LYS A 651 -73.91 -12.55 13.34
CA LYS A 651 -75.34 -12.89 13.57
C LYS A 651 -76.19 -11.64 13.94
N PRO A 652 -77.36 -11.42 13.31
CA PRO A 652 -78.24 -10.28 13.64
C PRO A 652 -78.96 -10.48 15.00
N PRO A 653 -79.40 -9.39 15.67
CA PRO A 653 -80.03 -9.48 16.99
C PRO A 653 -81.38 -10.23 16.96
N PRO A 654 -81.77 -10.95 18.03
CA PRO A 654 -83.08 -11.60 18.11
C PRO A 654 -84.20 -10.54 18.13
N GLY A 655 -85.15 -10.71 17.21
CA GLY A 655 -86.26 -9.80 16.96
C GLY A 655 -87.30 -9.74 18.09
N VAL A 656 -87.92 -8.56 18.19
CA VAL A 656 -89.03 -8.23 19.08
C VAL A 656 -90.33 -8.85 18.56
N SER A 657 -90.91 -9.73 19.38
CA SER A 657 -92.31 -10.18 19.53
C SER A 657 -93.36 -9.88 18.45
N GLY A 658 -94.03 -10.95 17.99
CA GLY A 658 -95.40 -10.97 17.49
C GLY A 658 -96.04 -12.35 17.74
N THR A 659 -97.04 -12.39 18.62
CA THR A 659 -97.75 -13.58 19.13
C THR A 659 -98.67 -14.26 18.08
N PRO A 660 -98.91 -15.59 18.19
CA PRO A 660 -99.77 -16.34 17.27
C PRO A 660 -101.24 -16.37 17.71
N TYR A 661 -102.16 -16.30 16.75
CA TYR A 661 -103.53 -16.81 16.88
C TYR A 661 -103.82 -17.77 15.71
N ALA A 662 -104.48 -18.87 16.05
CA ALA A 662 -104.59 -20.09 15.25
C ALA A 662 -105.89 -20.18 14.43
N ASP A 663 -105.75 -20.98 13.35
CA ASP A 663 -106.67 -21.91 12.69
C ASP A 663 -107.92 -21.46 11.90
N GLY A 664 -108.00 -22.04 10.69
CA GLY A 664 -109.19 -22.13 9.84
C GLY A 664 -108.89 -22.51 8.39
N GLU A 665 -108.77 -23.81 8.11
CA GLU A 665 -108.53 -24.46 6.80
C GLU A 665 -109.71 -24.38 5.78
N TYR A 666 -109.34 -24.05 4.51
CA TYR A 666 -109.76 -24.61 3.19
C TYR A 666 -111.24 -24.67 2.71
N PRO A 667 -111.53 -24.93 1.41
CA PRO A 667 -110.71 -24.84 0.17
C PRO A 667 -111.42 -24.18 -1.05
N GLY A 668 -110.69 -23.97 -2.17
CA GLY A 668 -111.30 -23.92 -3.51
C GLY A 668 -110.57 -23.10 -4.59
N GLU A 669 -109.65 -23.75 -5.31
CA GLU A 669 -109.17 -23.40 -6.67
C GLU A 669 -110.30 -23.41 -7.74
N PRO A 670 -110.05 -23.07 -9.03
CA PRO A 670 -109.11 -22.11 -9.62
C PRO A 670 -109.73 -21.29 -10.79
N ALA A 671 -108.86 -20.55 -11.49
CA ALA A 671 -108.90 -20.19 -12.93
C ALA A 671 -109.27 -18.75 -13.31
N GLY A 672 -108.45 -18.18 -14.21
CA GLY A 672 -108.87 -17.11 -15.11
C GLY A 672 -107.85 -16.00 -15.33
N LEU A 673 -107.04 -16.14 -16.38
CA LEU A 673 -106.22 -15.10 -16.99
C LEU A 673 -107.05 -13.89 -17.48
N GLY A 674 -106.44 -12.70 -17.46
CA GLY A 674 -106.41 -11.86 -18.65
C GLY A 674 -106.90 -10.41 -18.53
N GLY A 675 -105.93 -9.48 -18.56
CA GLY A 675 -105.98 -8.16 -19.24
C GLY A 675 -106.88 -7.08 -18.64
N ALA A 676 -106.74 -5.79 -18.93
CA ALA A 676 -105.73 -4.95 -19.57
C ALA A 676 -106.25 -3.51 -19.45
N LEU A 677 -105.37 -2.50 -19.33
CA LEU A 677 -105.56 -1.08 -19.74
C LEU A 677 -106.66 -0.27 -18.99
N ALA A 678 -106.58 1.05 -18.73
CA ALA A 678 -105.61 2.11 -18.98
C ALA A 678 -106.04 3.39 -18.20
N THR A 679 -105.06 4.25 -17.91
CA THR A 679 -105.08 5.74 -17.96
C THR A 679 -106.13 6.60 -17.22
N ASP A 680 -105.65 7.57 -16.42
CA ASP A 680 -105.81 9.03 -16.68
C ASP A 680 -104.89 9.84 -15.71
N THR A 681 -103.81 10.52 -16.13
CA THR A 681 -103.57 11.86 -16.74
C THR A 681 -103.61 13.10 -15.82
N GLY A 682 -102.65 13.99 -16.11
CA GLY A 682 -102.56 15.41 -15.73
C GLY A 682 -101.24 15.73 -15.01
N GLY A 683 -100.31 16.59 -15.45
CA GLY A 683 -100.16 17.50 -16.59
C GLY A 683 -98.88 18.34 -16.32
N ALA A 684 -98.06 18.62 -17.34
CA ALA A 684 -96.74 19.26 -17.25
C ALA A 684 -96.80 20.82 -17.12
N PRO A 685 -95.67 21.54 -16.86
CA PRO A 685 -94.72 21.87 -17.94
C PRO A 685 -93.19 21.85 -17.56
N ALA A 686 -92.34 21.80 -18.61
CA ALA A 686 -90.86 21.75 -18.68
C ALA A 686 -90.14 22.96 -18.04
N GLU A 687 -88.89 22.91 -17.53
CA GLU A 687 -87.51 22.66 -18.07
C GLU A 687 -86.52 22.54 -16.86
N PRO A 688 -85.17 22.35 -16.98
CA PRO A 688 -84.33 21.81 -18.05
C PRO A 688 -83.45 20.61 -17.58
N VAL A 689 -82.70 20.04 -18.53
CA VAL A 689 -81.70 18.98 -18.35
C VAL A 689 -80.52 19.51 -17.53
N ASP A 690 -80.25 18.91 -16.36
CA ASP A 690 -79.06 19.25 -15.57
C ASP A 690 -77.84 18.51 -16.14
N ALA A 691 -76.85 19.29 -16.58
CA ALA A 691 -75.60 18.80 -17.11
C ALA A 691 -74.76 18.20 -15.97
N ALA A 692 -74.17 17.03 -16.20
CA ALA A 692 -73.19 16.44 -15.28
C ALA A 692 -72.11 17.49 -14.89
N PRO A 693 -71.74 17.61 -13.61
CA PRO A 693 -70.79 18.62 -13.16
C PRO A 693 -69.46 18.43 -13.89
N ARG A 694 -69.03 19.46 -14.63
CA ARG A 694 -67.72 19.47 -15.29
C ARG A 694 -66.62 19.39 -14.22
N ALA A 695 -65.82 18.34 -14.27
CA ALA A 695 -64.69 18.14 -13.38
C ALA A 695 -63.72 19.34 -13.44
N PRO A 696 -63.12 19.75 -12.30
CA PRO A 696 -62.18 20.86 -12.25
C PRO A 696 -60.93 20.55 -13.09
N LYS A 697 -60.52 21.51 -13.93
CA LYS A 697 -59.40 21.35 -14.88
C LYS A 697 -58.08 21.97 -14.43
N ARG A 698 -58.04 22.61 -13.25
CA ARG A 698 -56.87 23.30 -12.72
C ARG A 698 -56.81 23.14 -11.20
N PHE A 699 -55.64 22.83 -10.69
CA PHE A 699 -55.32 22.80 -9.26
C PHE A 699 -54.30 23.91 -8.95
N HIS A 700 -54.51 24.62 -7.84
CA HIS A 700 -53.57 25.62 -7.32
C HIS A 700 -53.55 25.52 -5.80
N GLY A 701 -52.37 25.33 -5.21
CA GLY A 701 -52.17 25.25 -3.77
C GLY A 701 -50.91 25.99 -3.36
N ALA A 702 -50.98 26.71 -2.24
CA ALA A 702 -49.85 27.35 -1.59
C ALA A 702 -49.75 26.81 -0.17
N VAL A 703 -48.54 26.43 0.25
CA VAL A 703 -48.27 25.89 1.59
C VAL A 703 -47.05 26.61 2.15
N VAL A 704 -47.17 27.14 3.36
CA VAL A 704 -46.04 27.75 4.08
C VAL A 704 -45.21 26.62 4.68
N LEU A 705 -43.92 26.57 4.35
CA LEU A 705 -42.99 25.55 4.84
C LEU A 705 -42.24 26.03 6.07
N ASP A 706 -41.94 25.12 7.00
CA ASP A 706 -41.06 25.38 8.13
C ASP A 706 -39.61 25.55 7.64
N THR A 707 -38.99 26.69 7.96
CA THR A 707 -37.63 27.06 7.51
C THR A 707 -36.55 26.10 8.00
N ASP A 708 -36.76 25.42 9.14
CA ASP A 708 -35.79 24.47 9.70
C ASP A 708 -35.97 23.05 9.14
N ARG A 709 -37.06 22.78 8.42
CA ARG A 709 -37.44 21.45 7.93
C ARG A 709 -37.96 21.43 6.49
N VAL A 710 -37.59 22.43 5.69
CA VAL A 710 -38.05 22.62 4.30
C VAL A 710 -37.96 21.35 3.47
N GLY A 711 -36.86 20.59 3.57
CA GLY A 711 -36.67 19.35 2.80
C GLY A 711 -37.69 18.26 3.12
N ARG A 712 -38.02 18.05 4.40
CA ARG A 712 -39.00 17.04 4.82
C ARG A 712 -40.41 17.43 4.38
N ASP A 713 -40.76 18.70 4.56
CA ASP A 713 -42.11 19.17 4.27
C ASP A 713 -42.34 19.29 2.75
N ALA A 714 -41.31 19.66 1.98
CA ALA A 714 -41.35 19.60 0.51
C ALA A 714 -41.47 18.15 -0.01
N SER A 715 -40.75 17.18 0.58
CA SER A 715 -40.92 15.76 0.25
C SER A 715 -42.33 15.28 0.52
N ARG A 716 -42.93 15.68 1.65
CA ARG A 716 -44.31 15.32 1.97
C ARG A 716 -45.31 15.88 0.95
N ILE A 717 -45.14 17.12 0.50
CA ILE A 717 -45.99 17.71 -0.56
C ILE A 717 -45.76 17.01 -1.90
N ALA A 718 -44.52 16.59 -2.17
CA ALA A 718 -44.21 15.82 -3.36
C ALA A 718 -44.97 14.49 -3.40
N ASP A 719 -44.99 13.77 -2.28
CA ASP A 719 -45.64 12.47 -2.17
C ASP A 719 -47.17 12.57 -2.08
N GLU A 720 -47.69 13.52 -1.31
CA GLU A 720 -49.13 13.62 -1.01
C GLU A 720 -49.92 14.45 -2.05
N VAL A 721 -49.27 15.30 -2.85
CA VAL A 721 -49.97 16.19 -3.80
C VAL A 721 -49.41 16.11 -5.22
N ILE A 722 -48.09 16.31 -5.38
CA ILE A 722 -47.49 16.40 -6.72
C ILE A 722 -47.53 15.05 -7.44
N ALA A 723 -47.21 13.95 -6.74
CA ALA A 723 -47.22 12.60 -7.32
C ALA A 723 -48.63 12.21 -7.83
N HIS A 724 -49.68 12.60 -7.12
CA HIS A 724 -51.06 12.34 -7.53
C HIS A 724 -51.47 13.17 -8.75
N LEU A 725 -51.04 14.43 -8.85
CA LEU A 725 -51.36 15.30 -10.00
C LEU A 725 -50.52 14.94 -11.24
N ALA A 726 -49.25 14.59 -11.06
CA ALA A 726 -48.35 14.16 -12.13
C ALA A 726 -48.70 12.77 -12.68
N GLY A 727 -49.40 11.94 -11.88
CA GLY A 727 -49.92 10.64 -12.32
C GLY A 727 -51.13 10.72 -13.26
N LEU A 728 -51.72 11.90 -13.48
CA LEU A 728 -52.84 12.09 -14.40
C LEU A 728 -52.36 12.19 -15.86
N VAL A 729 -52.96 11.40 -16.74
CA VAL A 729 -52.57 11.33 -18.17
C VAL A 729 -52.76 12.69 -18.84
N GLY A 730 -51.66 13.29 -19.29
CA GLY A 730 -51.64 14.57 -19.99
C GLY A 730 -51.64 15.81 -19.09
N ALA A 731 -51.44 15.67 -17.77
CA ALA A 731 -51.29 16.79 -16.86
C ALA A 731 -49.86 17.36 -16.89
N GLU A 732 -49.74 18.68 -17.00
CA GLU A 732 -48.48 19.40 -16.87
C GLU A 732 -48.44 20.07 -15.50
N VAL A 733 -47.49 19.65 -14.65
CA VAL A 733 -47.35 20.13 -13.27
C VAL A 733 -46.11 21.00 -13.16
N THR A 734 -46.28 22.28 -12.84
CA THR A 734 -45.20 23.22 -12.57
C THR A 734 -45.14 23.55 -11.09
N VAL A 735 -43.96 23.41 -10.48
CA VAL A 735 -43.72 23.72 -9.06
C VAL A 735 -42.78 24.92 -8.98
N THR A 736 -43.17 25.94 -8.23
CA THR A 736 -42.36 27.15 -8.00
C THR A 736 -42.16 27.33 -6.50
N LEU A 737 -40.91 27.46 -6.06
CA LEU A 737 -40.56 27.75 -4.68
C LEU A 737 -40.23 29.24 -4.57
N GLU A 738 -41.04 29.98 -3.82
CA GLU A 738 -40.82 31.39 -3.50
C GLU A 738 -40.24 31.50 -2.08
N VAL A 739 -39.16 32.27 -1.92
CA VAL A 739 -38.47 32.46 -0.63
C VAL A 739 -38.59 33.94 -0.25
N GLU A 740 -39.36 34.23 0.79
CA GLU A 740 -39.54 35.56 1.35
C GLU A 740 -38.80 35.65 2.69
N ALA A 741 -37.99 36.71 2.87
CA ALA A 741 -37.26 36.96 4.11
C ALA A 741 -37.30 38.45 4.45
N GLU A 742 -37.86 38.78 5.61
CA GLU A 742 -37.82 40.15 6.16
C GLU A 742 -36.62 40.26 7.12
N VAL A 743 -35.65 41.12 6.78
CA VAL A 743 -34.40 41.28 7.56
C VAL A 743 -34.26 42.73 8.04
N PRO A 744 -34.81 43.09 9.21
CA PRO A 744 -34.96 44.48 9.64
C PRO A 744 -33.64 45.26 9.81
N ALA A 745 -32.54 44.57 10.07
CA ALA A 745 -31.21 45.17 10.27
C ALA A 745 -30.33 45.15 9.00
N GLY A 746 -30.86 44.71 7.85
CA GLY A 746 -30.12 44.49 6.62
C GLY A 746 -29.41 43.13 6.57
N VAL A 747 -29.23 42.60 5.36
CA VAL A 747 -28.52 41.32 5.12
C VAL A 747 -27.01 41.59 5.08
N PRO A 748 -26.19 40.96 5.94
CA PRO A 748 -24.73 41.21 5.97
C PRO A 748 -24.02 40.67 4.72
N GLU A 749 -22.93 41.32 4.30
CA GLU A 749 -22.23 41.09 3.01
C GLU A 749 -21.76 39.64 2.78
N ASN A 750 -21.48 38.89 3.85
CA ASN A 750 -21.10 37.48 3.76
C ASN A 750 -22.26 36.52 3.45
N VAL A 751 -23.50 37.02 3.46
CA VAL A 751 -24.74 36.26 3.20
C VAL A 751 -25.40 36.69 1.89
N VAL A 752 -25.12 37.90 1.40
CA VAL A 752 -25.52 38.35 0.05
C VAL A 752 -24.69 37.56 -0.98
N ARG A 753 -25.35 36.73 -1.80
CA ARG A 753 -24.73 35.96 -2.90
C ARG A 753 -25.22 36.44 -4.25
#